data_AF-A0AAV3YTC0-F1
#
_entry.id   AF-A0AAV3YTC0-F1
#
_cell.length_a   1.000
_cell.length_b   1.000
_cell.length_c   1.000
_cell.angle_alpha   90.00
_cell.angle_beta   90.00
_cell.angle_gamma   90.00
#
_symmetry.space_group_name_H-M   'P 1'
#
loop_
_entity.id
_entity.type
_entity.pdbx_description
1 polymer ?
#
loop_
_entity_poly.entity_id
_entity_poly.type
_entity_poly.pdbx_seq_one_letter_code
_entity_poly.pdbx_strand_id
1 'polypeptide(L)'
;MGRFVVDGLYLLMVSLLVICCQHQHKVFASKNFLGGSLSYEYYKYDKGFHTVRITAVTGWDLSNSPCGQPCVAGDIGKSTKDWRDYKIRSTGSATNFGEWHLEIKTLSGTIREGNITGAVNTMISGEVAYVSASQPRWMQEVAFFFLEVEDSQYVDVIFKGQSWTDLDMQDCMTYNSCHFYLQQKLRFGTRNDTGAPNNSPKMLYGAVNRIEPNQQSEIEITVMDDDGDLVVCKKADYVLISFPQIDSLSVDDNCVVTVDSSGFPEGSRGMVNVVIEDKPRSSITMGGKLYEKDGTSSLSQVQVQFLVEVAKALPPEIVAPTPCSRGLGNAPPISVNATDTLRIPLYARPNPNSQSSTTIVDFKVTILPTPTTRLVLDNSPTKSAIDNVWTSGLLFETKPPPDDKTESEFLLHVFARDSLGYDSEACRFQVRVLALVTTHAQNPCPPGSTGNLCQSAKDSKCHCENGGHCGESQTQKKEVCYCPLGFFGDDCSSADTDPRPKRPTFDDAAGIPNGGTILCEEFSDCIFNIHTIGRDPGQPPTLKEAPKSPELKIRFDATKPETSTSLAGNRFVTSAVIKTGPPGLFKLCVNSEDASRTRITATYCYHVKVVPKTMGSKVQFQTAFIPPTPPNGTEIPCPKASERCYLLAYTKTLPTGTCPKLVSENEAKAFVVTHTPAVDVKDACVAQIMLFNLKGLACVHVHSMPQQSSSSGEKDRRCYTVTPVDETASRICRSEDCNQPIGACLATPDIPSTQCVCPEHAANYLDVRCYQ
;
A
#
# COMPACT_ATOMS: atom_id res chain seq x y z
N MET A 1 -11.36 -19.74 90.27
CA MET A 1 -10.55 -18.58 89.83
C MET A 1 -9.34 -19.10 89.10
N GLY A 2 -9.13 -18.70 87.84
CA GLY A 2 -7.93 -19.05 87.06
C GLY A 2 -8.17 -20.07 85.94
N ARG A 3 -8.95 -19.72 84.90
CA ARG A 3 -8.82 -20.32 83.55
C ARG A 3 -9.58 -19.63 82.40
N PHE A 4 -10.17 -18.45 82.59
CA PHE A 4 -11.01 -17.82 81.57
C PHE A 4 -10.44 -16.54 80.91
N VAL A 5 -9.15 -16.24 81.12
CA VAL A 5 -8.56 -14.97 80.62
C VAL A 5 -7.56 -15.18 79.46
N VAL A 6 -7.23 -16.42 79.09
CA VAL A 6 -6.18 -16.68 78.07
C VAL A 6 -6.74 -16.89 76.66
N ASP A 7 -7.97 -17.39 76.51
CA ASP A 7 -8.52 -17.70 75.17
C ASP A 7 -9.12 -16.48 74.43
N GLY A 8 -9.50 -15.43 75.17
CA GLY A 8 -10.04 -14.20 74.57
C GLY A 8 -8.97 -13.33 73.89
N LEU A 9 -7.73 -13.35 74.39
CA LEU A 9 -6.64 -12.55 73.82
C LEU A 9 -6.04 -13.19 72.56
N TYR A 10 -6.06 -14.53 72.48
CA TYR A 10 -5.53 -15.24 71.31
C TYR A 10 -6.46 -15.11 70.09
N LEU A 11 -7.78 -15.15 70.28
CA LEU A 11 -8.71 -14.89 69.16
C LEU A 11 -8.66 -13.43 68.71
N LEU A 12 -8.55 -12.46 69.63
CA LEU A 12 -8.46 -11.05 69.23
C LEU A 12 -7.13 -10.75 68.51
N MET A 13 -6.01 -11.34 68.93
CA MET A 13 -4.73 -11.16 68.23
C MET A 13 -4.68 -11.88 66.89
N VAL A 14 -5.28 -13.07 66.73
CA VAL A 14 -5.33 -13.73 65.41
C VAL A 14 -6.30 -13.00 64.47
N SER A 15 -7.43 -12.49 64.96
CA SER A 15 -8.32 -11.66 64.14
C SER A 15 -7.72 -10.29 63.81
N LEU A 16 -6.98 -9.64 64.72
CA LEU A 16 -6.23 -8.42 64.42
C LEU A 16 -5.03 -8.66 63.52
N LEU A 17 -4.35 -9.82 63.59
CA LEU A 17 -3.29 -10.19 62.64
C LEU A 17 -3.87 -10.50 61.26
N VAL A 18 -5.02 -11.17 61.17
CA VAL A 18 -5.69 -11.43 59.88
C VAL A 18 -6.25 -10.14 59.29
N ILE A 19 -6.79 -9.22 60.11
CA ILE A 19 -7.26 -7.91 59.64
C ILE A 19 -6.10 -6.96 59.33
N CYS A 20 -4.98 -6.98 60.07
CA CYS A 20 -3.77 -6.22 59.70
C CYS A 20 -3.04 -6.81 58.48
N CYS A 21 -2.99 -8.13 58.32
CA CYS A 21 -2.44 -8.74 57.10
C CYS A 21 -3.37 -8.55 55.89
N GLN A 22 -4.70 -8.50 56.07
CA GLN A 22 -5.64 -8.17 54.99
C GLN A 22 -5.73 -6.67 54.66
N HIS A 23 -5.34 -5.76 55.58
CA HIS A 23 -5.22 -4.32 55.28
C HIS A 23 -3.81 -3.86 54.91
N GLN A 24 -2.80 -4.74 54.97
CA GLN A 24 -1.45 -4.47 54.44
C GLN A 24 -1.13 -5.17 53.12
N HIS A 25 -2.08 -5.90 52.52
CA HIS A 25 -2.16 -5.90 51.06
C HIS A 25 -2.63 -4.51 50.61
N LYS A 26 -1.76 -3.50 50.75
CA LYS A 26 -1.72 -2.43 49.76
C LYS A 26 -1.76 -3.18 48.44
N VAL A 27 -2.87 -3.01 47.73
CA VAL A 27 -3.09 -3.52 46.38
C VAL A 27 -1.85 -3.11 45.62
N PHE A 28 -0.90 -4.04 45.47
CA PHE A 28 0.26 -3.86 44.62
C PHE A 28 -0.36 -3.73 43.24
N ALA A 29 -0.53 -2.49 42.78
CA ALA A 29 -1.09 -2.25 41.47
C ALA A 29 -0.16 -2.98 40.50
N SER A 30 -0.73 -3.92 39.76
CA SER A 30 0.05 -4.90 39.03
C SER A 30 0.78 -4.20 37.87
N LYS A 31 1.96 -4.72 37.53
CA LYS A 31 2.84 -4.25 36.45
C LYS A 31 2.21 -4.57 35.09
N ASN A 32 1.32 -3.71 34.61
CA ASN A 32 0.50 -4.07 33.44
C ASN A 32 0.94 -3.36 32.16
N PHE A 33 1.64 -2.24 32.27
CA PHE A 33 2.02 -1.45 31.11
C PHE A 33 3.34 -1.97 30.52
N LEU A 34 3.35 -2.25 29.23
CA LEU A 34 4.50 -2.84 28.52
C LEU A 34 5.12 -1.86 27.52
N GLY A 35 4.76 -0.58 27.60
CA GLY A 35 5.19 0.45 26.67
C GLY A 35 4.03 1.09 25.92
N GLY A 36 4.28 2.22 25.30
CA GLY A 36 3.28 2.97 24.59
C GLY A 36 3.86 4.19 23.89
N SER A 37 2.97 4.90 23.23
CA SER A 37 3.27 6.16 22.57
C SER A 37 2.01 7.01 22.45
N LEU A 38 2.22 8.32 22.29
CA LEU A 38 1.15 9.31 22.17
C LEU A 38 1.39 10.11 20.89
N SER A 39 0.43 10.11 19.97
CA SER A 39 0.39 11.02 18.83
C SER A 39 -0.82 11.93 18.94
N TYR A 40 -0.82 13.03 18.19
CA TYR A 40 -1.90 13.99 18.15
C TYR A 40 -2.20 14.46 16.72
N GLU A 41 -3.45 14.84 16.51
CA GLU A 41 -3.95 15.38 15.26
C GLU A 41 -4.92 16.53 15.56
N TYR A 42 -4.77 17.65 14.85
CA TYR A 42 -5.69 18.78 14.99
C TYR A 42 -6.99 18.49 14.23
N TYR A 43 -8.11 18.47 14.94
CA TYR A 43 -9.42 18.14 14.36
C TYR A 43 -10.22 19.38 13.97
N LYS A 44 -10.32 20.35 14.88
CA LYS A 44 -11.12 21.57 14.68
C LYS A 44 -10.51 22.75 15.43
N TYR A 45 -10.70 23.96 14.90
CA TYR A 45 -10.45 25.21 15.60
C TYR A 45 -11.74 26.04 15.66
N ASP A 46 -12.16 26.46 16.86
CA ASP A 46 -13.37 27.23 17.08
C ASP A 46 -13.15 28.26 18.21
N LYS A 47 -13.29 29.55 17.90
CA LYS A 47 -13.26 30.67 18.89
C LYS A 47 -12.05 30.66 19.85
N GLY A 48 -10.84 30.33 19.37
CA GLY A 48 -9.63 30.30 20.22
C GLY A 48 -9.45 29.01 21.01
N PHE A 49 -10.25 27.98 20.69
CA PHE A 49 -10.07 26.62 21.20
C PHE A 49 -9.71 25.69 20.05
N HIS A 50 -8.72 24.84 20.30
CA HIS A 50 -8.35 23.73 19.45
C HIS A 50 -8.96 22.45 20.01
N THR A 51 -9.67 21.70 19.16
CA THR A 51 -10.02 20.31 19.42
C THR A 51 -8.92 19.44 18.83
N VAL A 52 -8.19 18.75 19.70
CA VAL A 52 -7.07 17.87 19.34
C VAL A 52 -7.46 16.43 19.61
N ARG A 53 -7.28 15.55 18.63
CA ARG A 53 -7.42 14.11 18.83
C ARG A 53 -6.09 13.56 19.34
N ILE A 54 -6.08 13.02 20.54
CA ILE A 54 -4.92 12.30 21.09
C ILE A 54 -5.10 10.82 20.78
N THR A 55 -4.10 10.19 20.19
CA THR A 55 -4.07 8.75 19.91
C THR A 55 -2.96 8.10 20.72
N ALA A 56 -3.34 7.12 21.54
CA ALA A 56 -2.45 6.34 22.36
C ALA A 56 -2.36 4.92 21.81
N VAL A 57 -1.15 4.48 21.46
CA VAL A 57 -0.86 3.08 21.14
C VAL A 57 -0.17 2.49 22.35
N THR A 58 -0.80 1.55 23.06
CA THR A 58 -0.33 1.08 24.37
C THR A 58 -0.29 -0.45 24.46
N GLY A 59 0.80 -0.97 25.02
CA GLY A 59 1.00 -2.39 25.30
C GLY A 59 0.62 -2.74 26.74
N TRP A 60 -0.08 -3.85 26.92
CA TRP A 60 -0.54 -4.31 28.23
C TRP A 60 -0.31 -5.81 28.45
N ASP A 61 0.07 -6.19 29.66
CA ASP A 61 0.05 -7.59 30.09
C ASP A 61 -1.40 -8.11 30.13
N LEU A 62 -1.64 -9.31 29.58
CA LEU A 62 -3.00 -9.85 29.47
C LEU A 62 -3.71 -10.02 30.82
N SER A 63 -2.97 -10.22 31.91
CA SER A 63 -3.55 -10.44 33.23
C SER A 63 -4.26 -9.21 33.80
N ASN A 64 -3.97 -8.00 33.36
CA ASN A 64 -4.73 -6.83 33.81
C ASN A 64 -4.78 -5.75 32.72
N SER A 65 -5.11 -6.22 31.53
CA SER A 65 -5.27 -5.38 30.35
C SER A 65 -6.66 -4.72 30.27
N PRO A 66 -6.79 -3.65 29.46
CA PRO A 66 -8.08 -3.05 29.11
C PRO A 66 -9.06 -3.96 28.35
N CYS A 67 -8.59 -5.08 27.79
CA CYS A 67 -9.37 -5.99 26.94
C CYS A 67 -10.33 -6.91 27.72
N GLY A 68 -10.11 -7.11 29.01
CA GLY A 68 -10.89 -8.08 29.80
C GLY A 68 -10.15 -9.36 30.12
N GLN A 69 -10.82 -10.25 30.86
CA GLN A 69 -10.32 -11.60 31.15
C GLN A 69 -11.38 -12.65 30.80
N PRO A 70 -11.07 -13.64 29.94
CA PRO A 70 -9.83 -13.76 29.16
C PRO A 70 -9.82 -12.81 27.96
N CYS A 71 -8.71 -12.12 27.71
CA CYS A 71 -8.46 -11.45 26.45
C CYS A 71 -7.78 -12.42 25.47
N VAL A 72 -8.39 -12.67 24.33
CA VAL A 72 -7.96 -13.64 23.32
C VAL A 72 -7.88 -13.02 21.92
N ALA A 73 -7.27 -13.71 20.96
CA ALA A 73 -7.16 -13.23 19.59
C ALA A 73 -8.52 -12.88 18.93
N GLY A 74 -9.60 -13.56 19.34
CA GLY A 74 -10.96 -13.24 18.89
C GLY A 74 -11.52 -11.90 19.38
N ASP A 75 -10.81 -11.22 20.29
CA ASP A 75 -11.18 -9.89 20.78
C ASP A 75 -10.56 -8.75 19.97
N ILE A 76 -9.71 -9.03 18.97
CA ILE A 76 -9.15 -8.01 18.09
C ILE A 76 -10.27 -7.24 17.36
N GLY A 77 -10.22 -5.91 17.47
CA GLY A 77 -11.24 -4.96 16.99
C GLY A 77 -12.43 -4.77 17.95
N LYS A 78 -12.45 -5.43 19.12
CA LYS A 78 -13.46 -5.14 20.14
C LYS A 78 -13.06 -3.91 20.95
N SER A 79 -14.07 -3.15 21.39
CA SER A 79 -13.86 -2.02 22.28
C SER A 79 -13.37 -2.48 23.65
N THR A 80 -12.46 -1.70 24.25
CA THR A 80 -11.96 -1.89 25.62
C THR A 80 -12.73 -1.07 26.66
N LYS A 81 -13.65 -0.20 26.22
CA LYS A 81 -14.32 0.80 27.09
C LYS A 81 -15.11 0.17 28.24
N ASP A 82 -15.96 -0.80 27.94
CA ASP A 82 -16.85 -1.40 28.95
C ASP A 82 -16.07 -2.07 30.08
N TRP A 83 -14.98 -2.76 29.72
CA TRP A 83 -14.11 -3.41 30.70
C TRP A 83 -13.30 -2.39 31.49
N ARG A 84 -12.76 -1.35 30.84
CA ARG A 84 -12.09 -0.23 31.54
C ARG A 84 -13.01 0.36 32.61
N ASP A 85 -14.25 0.69 32.23
CA ASP A 85 -15.26 1.27 33.10
C ASP A 85 -15.64 0.31 34.25
N TYR A 86 -15.81 -0.98 33.97
CA TYR A 86 -16.03 -1.99 34.99
C TYR A 86 -14.86 -2.11 35.97
N LYS A 87 -13.62 -2.13 35.47
CA LYS A 87 -12.41 -2.30 36.28
C LYS A 87 -12.17 -1.09 37.18
N ILE A 88 -12.37 0.12 36.66
CA ILE A 88 -12.29 1.36 37.44
C ILE A 88 -13.34 1.35 38.57
N ARG A 89 -14.60 1.00 38.26
CA ARG A 89 -15.67 0.93 39.27
C ARG A 89 -15.42 -0.15 40.33
N SER A 90 -14.98 -1.33 39.93
CA SER A 90 -14.78 -2.48 40.84
C SER A 90 -13.56 -2.31 41.74
N THR A 91 -12.49 -1.68 41.24
CA THR A 91 -11.29 -1.39 42.04
C THR A 91 -11.40 -0.09 42.84
N GLY A 92 -12.32 0.81 42.47
CA GLY A 92 -12.41 2.16 43.02
C GLY A 92 -11.23 3.06 42.64
N SER A 93 -10.43 2.68 41.64
CA SER A 93 -9.24 3.42 41.23
C SER A 93 -9.32 3.87 39.78
N ALA A 94 -9.39 5.19 39.57
CA ALA A 94 -9.33 5.81 38.25
C ALA A 94 -7.95 5.62 37.58
N THR A 95 -6.91 5.34 38.37
CA THR A 95 -5.51 5.23 37.91
C THR A 95 -5.10 3.80 37.57
N ASN A 96 -6.05 2.86 37.56
CA ASN A 96 -5.78 1.44 37.28
C ASN A 96 -5.12 1.21 35.90
N PHE A 97 -5.33 2.11 34.96
CA PHE A 97 -4.71 2.10 33.62
C PHE A 97 -3.77 3.29 33.41
N GLY A 98 -3.08 3.74 34.47
CA GLY A 98 -2.20 4.91 34.45
C GLY A 98 -2.90 6.23 34.77
N GLU A 99 -2.10 7.29 34.85
CA GLU A 99 -2.53 8.65 35.16
C GLU A 99 -2.30 9.58 33.96
N TRP A 100 -3.30 10.40 33.67
CA TRP A 100 -3.24 11.43 32.64
C TRP A 100 -3.13 12.80 33.28
N HIS A 101 -2.18 13.60 32.79
CA HIS A 101 -1.92 14.96 33.24
C HIS A 101 -1.86 15.91 32.06
N LEU A 102 -2.20 17.17 32.31
CA LEU A 102 -1.90 18.29 31.43
C LEU A 102 -0.96 19.25 32.15
N GLU A 103 0.04 19.73 31.41
CA GLU A 103 0.77 20.94 31.75
C GLU A 103 0.52 21.97 30.64
N ILE A 104 -0.05 23.12 31.01
CA ILE A 104 -0.43 24.17 30.07
C ILE A 104 0.39 25.40 30.40
N LYS A 105 1.18 25.88 29.44
CA LYS A 105 1.82 27.19 29.52
C LYS A 105 0.99 28.21 28.76
N THR A 106 0.28 29.05 29.49
CA THR A 106 -0.60 30.08 28.91
C THR A 106 0.19 31.08 28.07
N LEU A 107 -0.49 31.86 27.23
CA LEU A 107 0.12 32.97 26.48
C LEU A 107 0.85 33.98 27.39
N SER A 108 0.35 34.19 28.61
CA SER A 108 1.00 35.03 29.64
C SER A 108 2.24 34.40 30.29
N GLY A 109 2.57 33.16 29.94
CA GLY A 109 3.72 32.42 30.48
C GLY A 109 3.47 31.69 31.80
N THR A 110 2.23 31.69 32.31
CA THR A 110 1.86 30.97 33.54
C THR A 110 1.74 29.48 33.23
N ILE A 111 2.34 28.63 34.06
CA ILE A 111 2.24 27.18 33.96
C ILE A 111 1.09 26.71 34.87
N ARG A 112 0.20 25.89 34.33
CA ARG A 112 -0.89 25.24 35.05
C ARG A 112 -0.77 23.74 34.85
N GLU A 113 -0.78 22.99 35.94
CA GLU A 113 -0.79 21.52 35.90
C GLU A 113 -2.11 20.98 36.45
N GLY A 114 -2.61 19.90 35.85
CA GLY A 114 -3.84 19.25 36.29
C GLY A 114 -3.86 17.77 35.99
N ASN A 115 -4.35 16.96 36.94
CA ASN A 115 -4.67 15.56 36.69
C ASN A 115 -6.04 15.49 35.98
N ILE A 116 -6.05 14.95 34.76
CA ILE A 116 -7.24 14.80 33.91
C ILE A 116 -7.68 13.34 33.77
N THR A 117 -7.13 12.41 34.56
CA THR A 117 -7.38 10.96 34.47
C THR A 117 -8.88 10.63 34.48
N GLY A 118 -9.66 11.27 35.36
CA GLY A 118 -11.10 11.05 35.43
C GLY A 118 -11.83 11.44 34.15
N ALA A 119 -11.47 12.57 33.54
CA ALA A 119 -12.05 13.04 32.29
C ALA A 119 -11.60 12.19 31.09
N VAL A 120 -10.34 11.78 31.03
CA VAL A 120 -9.86 10.89 29.97
C VAL A 120 -10.57 9.55 30.04
N ASN A 121 -10.73 8.96 31.23
CA ASN A 121 -11.43 7.69 31.39
C ASN A 121 -12.88 7.71 30.88
N THR A 122 -13.57 8.86 30.97
CA THR A 122 -14.94 8.96 30.44
C THR A 122 -14.98 9.10 28.91
N MET A 123 -13.98 9.77 28.32
CA MET A 123 -13.93 10.11 26.89
C MET A 123 -13.15 9.11 26.03
N ILE A 124 -12.25 8.33 26.62
CA ILE A 124 -11.35 7.43 25.88
C ILE A 124 -12.14 6.29 25.21
N SER A 125 -11.90 6.14 23.92
CA SER A 125 -12.38 5.04 23.11
C SER A 125 -11.18 4.22 22.67
N GLY A 126 -11.09 2.99 23.17
CA GLY A 126 -10.01 2.06 22.84
C GLY A 126 -10.53 0.80 22.17
N GLU A 127 -9.68 0.20 21.37
CA GLU A 127 -9.90 -1.09 20.73
C GLU A 127 -8.67 -1.98 20.84
N VAL A 128 -8.91 -3.29 20.94
CA VAL A 128 -7.84 -4.29 20.95
C VAL A 128 -7.25 -4.38 19.55
N ALA A 129 -6.02 -3.91 19.38
CA ALA A 129 -5.31 -3.91 18.11
C ALA A 129 -4.49 -5.19 17.89
N TYR A 130 -4.07 -5.84 18.98
CA TYR A 130 -3.27 -7.06 18.91
C TYR A 130 -3.37 -7.88 20.20
N VAL A 131 -3.26 -9.22 20.09
CA VAL A 131 -3.16 -10.15 21.23
C VAL A 131 -2.08 -11.23 20.97
N SER A 132 -1.06 -11.26 21.83
CA SER A 132 -0.11 -12.37 21.95
C SER A 132 -0.50 -13.29 23.11
N ALA A 133 -0.83 -14.54 22.77
CA ALA A 133 -1.14 -15.57 23.76
C ALA A 133 0.09 -16.42 24.14
N SER A 134 1.19 -16.32 23.39
CA SER A 134 2.47 -16.95 23.74
C SER A 134 3.15 -16.17 24.87
N GLN A 135 4.12 -16.75 25.57
CA GLN A 135 4.83 -16.05 26.66
C GLN A 135 5.92 -15.13 26.10
N PRO A 136 5.94 -13.82 26.41
CA PRO A 136 5.07 -13.13 27.35
C PRO A 136 3.71 -12.83 26.77
N ARG A 137 2.69 -12.94 27.63
CA ARG A 137 1.28 -12.76 27.28
C ARG A 137 0.91 -11.29 27.31
N TRP A 138 0.71 -10.69 26.15
CA TRP A 138 0.39 -9.26 26.04
C TRP A 138 -0.70 -8.95 25.02
N MET A 139 -1.28 -7.76 25.13
CA MET A 139 -2.13 -7.15 24.10
C MET A 139 -1.65 -5.74 23.79
N GLN A 140 -2.02 -5.23 22.62
CA GLN A 140 -1.82 -3.82 22.24
C GLN A 140 -3.17 -3.20 21.95
N GLU A 141 -3.39 -2.02 22.50
CA GLU A 141 -4.61 -1.22 22.35
C GLU A 141 -4.26 0.04 21.58
N VAL A 142 -5.12 0.37 20.62
CA VAL A 142 -5.15 1.68 19.99
C VAL A 142 -6.35 2.39 20.59
N ALA A 143 -6.09 3.48 21.31
CA ALA A 143 -7.11 4.29 21.95
C ALA A 143 -7.00 5.74 21.53
N PHE A 144 -8.11 6.46 21.55
CA PHE A 144 -8.11 7.89 21.31
C PHE A 144 -9.15 8.61 22.16
N PHE A 145 -8.93 9.90 22.35
CA PHE A 145 -9.91 10.82 22.92
C PHE A 145 -9.70 12.21 22.32
N PHE A 146 -10.72 13.05 22.43
CA PHE A 146 -10.64 14.45 22.01
C PHE A 146 -10.37 15.32 23.22
N LEU A 147 -9.44 16.26 23.05
CA LEU A 147 -9.07 17.24 24.05
C LEU A 147 -9.34 18.64 23.49
N GLU A 148 -10.13 19.43 24.21
CA GLU A 148 -10.31 20.85 23.91
C GLU A 148 -9.29 21.65 24.72
N VAL A 149 -8.48 22.45 24.03
CA VAL A 149 -7.44 23.28 24.64
C VAL A 149 -7.52 24.71 24.11
N GLU A 150 -7.35 25.67 25.01
CA GLU A 150 -7.22 27.09 24.68
C GLU A 150 -5.86 27.39 24.04
N ASP A 151 -5.82 28.40 23.18
CA ASP A 151 -4.58 28.96 22.64
C ASP A 151 -3.57 29.22 23.76
N SER A 152 -2.42 28.55 23.65
CA SER A 152 -1.38 28.52 24.67
C SER A 152 0.00 28.56 24.00
N GLN A 153 1.07 28.79 24.77
CA GLN A 153 2.43 28.63 24.25
C GLN A 153 2.73 27.16 23.96
N TYR A 154 2.32 26.27 24.88
CA TYR A 154 2.29 24.83 24.66
C TYR A 154 1.30 24.17 25.61
N VAL A 155 0.88 22.96 25.24
CA VAL A 155 0.21 22.02 26.14
C VAL A 155 0.97 20.70 26.09
N ASP A 156 1.39 20.19 27.24
CA ASP A 156 1.97 18.86 27.37
C ASP A 156 0.89 17.90 27.87
N VAL A 157 0.62 16.86 27.08
CA VAL A 157 -0.23 15.72 27.47
C VAL A 157 0.68 14.63 27.99
N ILE A 158 0.52 14.28 29.26
CA ILE A 158 1.42 13.36 29.97
C ILE A 158 0.63 12.13 30.40
N PHE A 159 1.13 10.95 30.05
CA PHE A 159 0.62 9.66 30.52
C PHE A 159 1.70 8.93 31.31
N LYS A 160 1.47 8.68 32.59
CA LYS A 160 2.49 8.08 33.47
C LYS A 160 1.89 7.03 34.39
N GLY A 161 2.76 6.25 35.02
CA GLY A 161 2.30 5.30 36.01
C GLY A 161 3.42 4.62 36.78
N GLN A 162 3.16 3.38 37.19
CA GLN A 162 4.06 2.65 38.08
C GLN A 162 5.32 2.15 37.39
N SER A 163 6.30 1.81 38.22
CA SER A 163 7.62 1.43 37.76
C SER A 163 7.66 0.02 37.20
N TRP A 164 8.38 -0.16 36.08
CA TRP A 164 8.89 -1.46 35.71
C TRP A 164 9.92 -1.89 36.76
N THR A 165 9.80 -3.12 37.24
CA THR A 165 10.64 -3.64 38.34
C THR A 165 11.26 -4.98 37.99
N ASP A 166 11.17 -5.37 36.72
CA ASP A 166 11.65 -6.60 36.11
C ASP A 166 12.43 -6.29 34.82
N LEU A 167 13.15 -5.17 34.77
CA LEU A 167 14.06 -4.84 33.69
C LEU A 167 15.48 -5.21 34.13
N ASP A 168 16.01 -6.28 33.56
CA ASP A 168 17.35 -6.80 33.86
C ASP A 168 18.42 -6.14 32.99
N MET A 169 18.02 -5.60 31.84
CA MET A 169 18.93 -4.95 30.89
C MET A 169 19.26 -3.50 31.24
N GLN A 170 18.68 -2.97 32.33
CA GLN A 170 18.79 -1.58 32.77
C GLN A 170 18.86 -1.52 34.30
N ASP A 171 19.67 -0.62 34.85
CA ASP A 171 19.75 -0.44 36.31
C ASP A 171 18.57 0.38 36.83
N CYS A 172 17.45 -0.26 37.11
CA CYS A 172 16.27 0.39 37.69
C CYS A 172 16.36 0.67 39.20
N MET A 173 17.36 0.08 39.88
CA MET A 173 17.50 0.17 41.34
C MET A 173 18.18 1.48 41.75
N THR A 174 19.15 1.94 40.97
CA THR A 174 19.94 3.15 41.28
C THR A 174 19.16 4.46 41.04
N TYR A 175 18.19 4.48 40.13
CA TYR A 175 17.53 5.72 39.67
C TYR A 175 16.18 6.05 40.35
N ASN A 176 15.90 5.53 41.55
CA ASN A 176 14.61 5.73 42.24
C ASN A 176 13.40 5.39 41.35
N SER A 177 13.48 4.18 40.78
CA SER A 177 12.44 3.41 40.07
C SER A 177 12.10 3.86 38.64
N CYS A 178 12.10 2.86 37.75
CA CYS A 178 11.81 2.95 36.32
C CYS A 178 10.32 3.18 36.02
N HIS A 179 9.78 4.34 36.41
CA HIS A 179 8.42 4.74 36.05
C HIS A 179 8.25 4.86 34.53
N PHE A 180 7.14 4.34 34.01
CA PHE A 180 6.75 4.70 32.65
C PHE A 180 6.17 6.11 32.63
N TYR A 181 6.51 6.83 31.56
CA TYR A 181 5.98 8.14 31.29
C TYR A 181 6.13 8.42 29.81
N LEU A 182 5.03 8.85 29.21
CA LEU A 182 4.92 9.31 27.85
C LEU A 182 4.48 10.77 27.90
N GLN A 183 5.10 11.62 27.09
CA GLN A 183 4.71 13.01 26.96
C GLN A 183 4.57 13.37 25.49
N GLN A 184 3.50 14.11 25.20
CA GLN A 184 3.25 14.70 23.91
C GLN A 184 3.08 16.21 24.04
N LYS A 185 3.98 16.95 23.40
CA LYS A 185 3.93 18.42 23.37
C LYS A 185 3.12 18.90 22.19
N LEU A 186 1.97 19.52 22.47
CA LEU A 186 1.13 20.18 21.50
C LEU A 186 1.67 21.60 21.26
N ARG A 187 1.92 21.92 19.99
CA ARG A 187 2.36 23.26 19.56
C ARG A 187 1.31 23.88 18.65
N PHE A 188 0.95 25.11 18.99
CA PHE A 188 -0.09 25.85 18.29
C PHE A 188 0.49 26.73 17.19
N GLY A 189 -0.38 27.11 16.26
CA GLY A 189 -0.07 27.98 15.14
C GLY A 189 -0.29 27.30 13.80
N THR A 190 -0.67 28.10 12.82
CA THR A 190 -0.84 27.64 11.44
C THR A 190 0.52 27.66 10.74
N ARG A 191 0.83 26.57 10.03
CA ARG A 191 2.00 26.50 9.17
C ARG A 191 1.75 27.29 7.88
N ASN A 192 2.77 27.96 7.37
CA ASN A 192 2.64 28.76 6.14
C ASN A 192 2.63 27.92 4.84
N ASP A 193 3.09 26.68 4.89
CA ASP A 193 3.16 25.75 3.76
C ASP A 193 1.85 24.98 3.58
N THR A 194 1.29 24.41 4.66
CA THR A 194 0.06 23.62 4.62
C THR A 194 -1.20 24.44 4.87
N GLY A 195 -1.08 25.62 5.48
CA GLY A 195 -2.23 26.41 5.92
C GLY A 195 -2.99 25.79 7.10
N ALA A 196 -2.45 24.75 7.73
CA ALA A 196 -3.03 24.06 8.88
C ALA A 196 -2.02 23.97 10.05
N PRO A 197 -2.48 23.70 11.28
CA PRO A 197 -1.58 23.31 12.38
C PRO A 197 -0.84 22.01 12.07
N ASN A 198 0.31 21.81 12.71
CA ASN A 198 1.14 20.60 12.57
C ASN A 198 0.49 19.40 13.27
N ASN A 199 0.38 18.27 12.59
CA ASN A 199 0.03 16.97 13.17
C ASN A 199 1.31 16.24 13.58
N SER A 200 1.29 15.41 14.62
CA SER A 200 2.48 14.61 14.93
C SER A 200 2.52 13.33 14.08
N PRO A 201 3.71 12.75 13.87
CA PRO A 201 3.84 11.43 13.27
C PRO A 201 3.00 10.37 13.99
N LYS A 202 2.50 9.43 13.21
CA LYS A 202 1.80 8.22 13.64
C LYS A 202 2.74 7.04 13.46
N MET A 203 2.68 6.07 14.37
CA MET A 203 3.60 4.93 14.31
C MET A 203 3.00 3.63 14.82
N LEU A 204 3.54 2.55 14.29
CA LEU A 204 3.25 1.18 14.68
C LEU A 204 4.54 0.43 15.01
N TYR A 205 4.49 -0.34 16.09
CA TYR A 205 5.58 -1.17 16.61
C TYR A 205 4.98 -2.28 17.47
N GLY A 206 5.72 -3.37 17.68
CA GLY A 206 5.34 -4.41 18.63
C GLY A 206 5.55 -3.96 20.07
N ALA A 207 4.55 -4.14 20.93
CA ALA A 207 4.66 -3.77 22.35
C ALA A 207 5.74 -4.59 23.09
N VAL A 208 5.92 -5.85 22.69
CA VAL A 208 7.01 -6.70 23.16
C VAL A 208 7.67 -7.37 21.96
N ASN A 209 8.98 -7.15 21.82
CA ASN A 209 9.79 -7.72 20.75
C ASN A 209 10.76 -8.75 21.34
N ARG A 210 10.86 -9.93 20.72
CA ARG A 210 11.83 -10.94 21.15
C ARG A 210 13.13 -10.74 20.39
N ILE A 211 14.24 -10.80 21.12
CA ILE A 211 15.58 -10.65 20.56
C ILE A 211 16.40 -11.90 20.87
N GLU A 212 17.22 -12.35 19.92
CA GLU A 212 18.03 -13.55 20.08
C GLU A 212 19.10 -13.37 21.17
N PRO A 213 19.42 -14.40 21.97
CA PRO A 213 20.47 -14.33 22.97
C PRO A 213 21.86 -14.26 22.34
N ASN A 214 22.70 -13.36 22.86
CA ASN A 214 24.07 -13.13 22.39
C ASN A 214 24.17 -12.70 20.91
N GLN A 215 23.22 -11.89 20.46
CA GLN A 215 23.19 -11.37 19.09
C GLN A 215 22.64 -9.93 19.07
N GLN A 216 23.06 -9.16 18.06
CA GLN A 216 22.38 -7.93 17.69
C GLN A 216 21.09 -8.25 16.96
N SER A 217 19.99 -7.68 17.45
CA SER A 217 18.68 -7.79 16.83
C SER A 217 18.21 -6.40 16.39
N GLU A 218 17.56 -6.34 15.23
CA GLU A 218 16.99 -5.12 14.67
C GLU A 218 15.47 -5.12 14.86
N ILE A 219 14.94 -4.00 15.34
CA ILE A 219 13.53 -3.80 15.61
C ILE A 219 13.14 -2.50 14.94
N GLU A 220 12.34 -2.59 13.89
CA GLU A 220 12.00 -1.43 13.10
C GLU A 220 10.66 -0.82 13.58
N ILE A 221 10.64 0.51 13.73
CA ILE A 221 9.43 1.27 14.05
C ILE A 221 8.88 1.82 12.74
N THR A 222 7.61 1.56 12.47
CA THR A 222 6.93 2.07 11.26
C THR A 222 6.34 3.42 11.56
N VAL A 223 6.71 4.45 10.79
CA VAL A 223 6.28 5.83 11.01
C VAL A 223 5.65 6.39 9.74
N MET A 224 4.65 7.25 9.93
CA MET A 224 3.98 8.02 8.88
C MET A 224 3.76 9.43 9.40
N ASP A 225 3.95 10.40 8.52
CA ASP A 225 3.66 11.79 8.80
C ASP A 225 2.61 12.30 7.81
N ASP A 226 1.48 12.77 8.33
CA ASP A 226 0.32 13.19 7.52
C ASP A 226 0.59 14.53 6.80
N ASP A 227 1.53 15.33 7.30
CA ASP A 227 1.87 16.64 6.73
C ASP A 227 2.99 16.53 5.67
N GLY A 228 3.56 15.33 5.49
CA GLY A 228 4.59 15.03 4.50
C GLY A 228 5.99 15.46 4.93
N ASP A 229 6.23 15.63 6.23
CA ASP A 229 7.51 16.07 6.78
C ASP A 229 8.60 14.99 6.77
N LEU A 230 9.80 15.36 7.24
CA LEU A 230 10.90 14.44 7.46
C LEU A 230 10.81 13.90 8.89
N VAL A 231 10.74 12.58 8.99
CA VAL A 231 10.81 11.86 10.27
C VAL A 231 12.27 11.56 10.59
N VAL A 232 12.70 11.85 11.81
CA VAL A 232 14.03 11.52 12.34
C VAL A 232 13.88 10.75 13.64
N CYS A 233 14.44 9.56 13.71
CA CYS A 233 14.41 8.73 14.91
C CYS A 233 15.73 8.80 15.67
N LYS A 234 15.65 8.90 17.00
CA LYS A 234 16.82 8.93 17.87
C LYS A 234 16.51 8.33 19.23
N LYS A 235 17.57 7.98 19.97
CA LYS A 235 17.43 7.61 21.39
C LYS A 235 16.81 8.76 22.18
N ALA A 236 16.02 8.43 23.20
CA ALA A 236 15.51 9.45 24.11
C ALA A 236 16.65 10.04 24.97
N ASP A 237 16.82 11.37 24.91
CA ASP A 237 17.77 12.13 25.74
C ASP A 237 17.19 12.43 27.14
N TYR A 238 18.08 12.62 28.12
CA TYR A 238 17.78 12.81 29.55
C TYR A 238 16.71 13.88 29.87
N VAL A 239 16.54 14.88 29.00
CA VAL A 239 15.62 16.02 29.21
C VAL A 239 14.14 15.60 29.07
N LEU A 240 13.86 14.49 28.37
CA LEU A 240 12.50 13.96 28.19
C LEU A 240 12.18 12.80 29.15
N ILE A 241 13.15 12.42 30.02
CA ILE A 241 13.09 11.71 31.31
C ILE A 241 14.43 11.01 31.54
N SER A 242 14.91 11.08 32.78
CA SER A 242 16.05 10.29 33.27
C SER A 242 15.69 8.81 33.40
N PHE A 243 15.52 8.11 32.28
CA PHE A 243 15.35 6.65 32.26
C PHE A 243 16.68 5.99 31.87
N PRO A 244 17.19 5.00 32.63
CA PRO A 244 18.41 4.29 32.26
C PRO A 244 18.20 3.58 30.92
N GLN A 245 18.99 3.89 29.89
CA GLN A 245 18.89 3.24 28.58
C GLN A 245 19.60 1.88 28.61
N ILE A 246 19.24 0.99 27.68
CA ILE A 246 20.07 -0.19 27.39
C ILE A 246 21.39 0.33 26.79
N ASP A 247 22.52 0.01 27.42
CA ASP A 247 23.84 0.58 27.04
C ASP A 247 24.18 0.35 25.55
N SER A 248 23.77 -0.79 25.02
CA SER A 248 24.02 -1.24 23.64
C SER A 248 22.91 -0.90 22.64
N LEU A 249 21.94 -0.07 23.03
CA LEU A 249 20.90 0.39 22.11
C LEU A 249 21.53 1.24 20.99
N SER A 250 21.02 1.19 19.76
CA SER A 250 21.23 2.23 18.73
C SER A 250 19.97 2.45 17.93
N VAL A 251 19.83 3.63 17.33
CA VAL A 251 18.69 3.99 16.49
C VAL A 251 19.24 4.69 15.27
N ASP A 252 18.82 4.26 14.07
CA ASP A 252 19.21 4.88 12.81
C ASP A 252 18.13 5.87 12.30
N ASP A 253 18.45 6.57 11.20
CA ASP A 253 17.56 7.55 10.57
C ASP A 253 16.30 6.89 9.94
N ASN A 254 16.29 5.58 9.74
CA ASN A 254 15.15 4.83 9.22
C ASN A 254 14.25 4.27 10.34
N CYS A 255 14.48 4.70 11.59
CA CYS A 255 13.77 4.22 12.77
C CYS A 255 13.96 2.72 13.04
N VAL A 256 15.12 2.18 12.66
CA VAL A 256 15.58 0.84 13.04
C VAL A 256 16.32 0.93 14.36
N VAL A 257 15.80 0.22 15.36
CA VAL A 257 16.39 0.08 16.68
C VAL A 257 17.24 -1.18 16.70
N THR A 258 18.54 -1.04 16.93
CA THR A 258 19.41 -2.20 17.17
C THR A 258 19.60 -2.39 18.67
N VAL A 259 19.43 -3.62 19.14
CA VAL A 259 19.67 -4.01 20.53
C VAL A 259 20.68 -5.16 20.54
N ASP A 260 21.78 -4.97 21.26
CA ASP A 260 22.74 -6.04 21.51
C ASP A 260 22.40 -6.75 22.83
N SER A 261 22.05 -8.03 22.75
CA SER A 261 21.74 -8.87 23.90
C SER A 261 22.97 -9.55 24.52
N SER A 262 24.18 -9.24 24.04
CA SER A 262 25.43 -9.82 24.56
C SER A 262 25.57 -9.62 26.07
N GLY A 263 25.70 -10.72 26.81
CA GLY A 263 25.84 -10.69 28.27
C GLY A 263 24.52 -10.74 29.05
N PHE A 264 23.36 -10.77 28.37
CA PHE A 264 22.06 -10.94 29.00
C PHE A 264 21.55 -12.38 28.82
N PRO A 265 21.20 -13.11 29.91
CA PRO A 265 20.64 -14.45 29.80
C PRO A 265 19.25 -14.46 29.16
N GLU A 266 18.84 -15.60 28.63
CA GLU A 266 17.46 -15.83 28.18
C GLU A 266 16.47 -15.55 29.32
N GLY A 267 15.37 -14.87 29.00
CA GLY A 267 14.37 -14.34 29.93
C GLY A 267 14.63 -12.91 30.39
N SER A 268 15.82 -12.34 30.13
CA SER A 268 16.12 -10.94 30.49
C SER A 268 15.23 -9.98 29.73
N ARG A 269 14.83 -8.89 30.40
CA ARG A 269 14.00 -7.85 29.80
C ARG A 269 14.64 -6.47 29.82
N GLY A 270 14.35 -5.70 28.79
CA GLY A 270 14.75 -4.30 28.67
C GLY A 270 13.63 -3.46 28.10
N MET A 271 13.66 -2.17 28.39
CA MET A 271 12.75 -1.18 27.83
C MET A 271 13.51 -0.31 26.83
N VAL A 272 12.99 -0.23 25.61
CA VAL A 272 13.50 0.65 24.56
C VAL A 272 12.71 1.95 24.59
N ASN A 273 13.42 3.09 24.66
CA ASN A 273 12.82 4.42 24.65
C ASN A 273 13.42 5.29 23.54
N VAL A 274 12.60 5.56 22.52
CA VAL A 274 12.97 6.26 21.29
C VAL A 274 12.14 7.54 21.17
N VAL A 275 12.73 8.58 20.59
CA VAL A 275 12.03 9.81 20.21
C VAL A 275 11.99 9.89 18.69
N ILE A 276 10.78 10.05 18.17
CA ILE A 276 10.50 10.32 16.77
C ILE A 276 10.30 11.82 16.64
N GLU A 277 11.22 12.48 15.94
CA GLU A 277 11.12 13.90 15.62
C GLU A 277 10.50 14.10 14.26
N ASP A 278 9.68 15.13 14.20
CA ASP A 278 9.05 15.64 12.99
C ASP A 278 9.74 16.95 12.59
N LYS A 279 10.29 16.99 11.38
CA LYS A 279 11.10 18.09 10.87
C LYS A 279 10.63 18.55 9.51
N PRO A 280 10.57 19.87 9.26
CA PRO A 280 10.04 20.35 8.00
C PRO A 280 11.02 20.06 6.86
N ARG A 281 10.51 19.66 5.68
CA ARG A 281 11.35 19.43 4.48
C ARG A 281 11.91 20.71 3.87
N SER A 282 11.34 21.85 4.23
CA SER A 282 11.76 23.19 3.82
C SER A 282 11.66 24.13 5.02
N SER A 283 12.28 25.31 4.99
CA SER A 283 12.11 26.23 6.12
C SER A 283 10.69 26.79 6.12
N ILE A 284 9.97 26.60 7.24
CA ILE A 284 8.58 27.02 7.40
C ILE A 284 8.40 27.97 8.56
N THR A 285 7.28 28.68 8.59
CA THR A 285 6.85 29.46 9.76
C THR A 285 5.58 28.87 10.34
N MET A 286 5.55 28.66 11.65
CA MET A 286 4.39 28.16 12.39
C MET A 286 4.17 29.04 13.62
N GLY A 287 2.99 29.66 13.71
CA GLY A 287 2.67 30.58 14.81
C GLY A 287 3.64 31.78 14.91
N GLY A 288 4.19 32.23 13.76
CA GLY A 288 5.18 33.32 13.70
C GLY A 288 6.61 32.93 14.07
N LYS A 289 6.87 31.67 14.45
CA LYS A 289 8.21 31.14 14.69
C LYS A 289 8.75 30.45 13.44
N LEU A 290 10.01 30.73 13.09
CA LEU A 290 10.74 30.06 12.01
C LEU A 290 11.23 28.68 12.46
N TYR A 291 11.01 27.67 11.62
CA TYR A 291 11.53 26.32 11.71
C TYR A 291 12.37 26.04 10.47
N GLU A 292 13.68 25.93 10.65
CA GLU A 292 14.61 25.72 9.54
C GLU A 292 14.69 24.24 9.14
N LYS A 293 14.79 23.97 7.84
CA LYS A 293 14.90 22.60 7.29
C LYS A 293 15.95 21.74 7.98
N ASP A 294 17.16 22.29 8.13
CA ASP A 294 18.31 21.59 8.73
C ASP A 294 18.52 22.04 10.20
N GLY A 295 17.48 22.62 10.80
CA GLY A 295 17.51 23.12 12.16
C GLY A 295 17.48 22.02 13.22
N THR A 296 17.84 22.41 14.44
CA THR A 296 17.72 21.54 15.64
C THR A 296 16.29 21.51 16.20
N SER A 297 15.42 22.40 15.74
CA SER A 297 14.03 22.49 16.21
C SER A 297 13.15 21.53 15.43
N SER A 298 12.50 20.61 16.13
CA SER A 298 11.41 19.81 15.57
C SER A 298 10.06 20.54 15.69
N LEU A 299 9.14 20.22 14.79
CA LEU A 299 7.74 20.66 14.81
C LEU A 299 7.00 19.95 15.93
N SER A 300 7.15 18.63 15.97
CA SER A 300 6.65 17.77 17.03
C SER A 300 7.69 16.72 17.44
N GLN A 301 7.50 16.09 18.59
CA GLN A 301 8.30 14.96 19.07
C GLN A 301 7.34 13.96 19.68
N VAL A 302 7.52 12.69 19.34
CA VAL A 302 6.71 11.59 19.84
C VAL A 302 7.60 10.58 20.53
N GLN A 303 7.30 10.29 21.79
CA GLN A 303 8.00 9.28 22.56
C GLN A 303 7.41 7.88 22.31
N VAL A 304 8.27 6.92 22.06
CA VAL A 304 7.91 5.51 21.84
C VAL A 304 8.65 4.65 22.85
N GLN A 305 7.87 3.92 23.66
CA GLN A 305 8.37 2.93 24.61
C GLN A 305 7.83 1.55 24.26
N PHE A 306 8.68 0.53 24.29
CA PHE A 306 8.29 -0.88 24.18
C PHE A 306 9.29 -1.79 24.89
N LEU A 307 8.91 -3.03 25.15
CA LEU A 307 9.78 -4.01 25.77
C LEU A 307 10.52 -4.87 24.75
N VAL A 308 11.73 -5.25 25.12
CA VAL A 308 12.49 -6.33 24.50
C VAL A 308 12.67 -7.46 25.51
N GLU A 309 12.54 -8.70 25.05
CA GLU A 309 12.78 -9.90 25.85
C GLU A 309 13.80 -10.79 25.13
N VAL A 310 14.88 -11.14 25.83
CA VAL A 310 15.92 -12.04 25.31
C VAL A 310 15.35 -13.45 25.30
N ALA A 311 15.04 -13.99 24.13
CA ALA A 311 14.48 -15.32 23.98
C ALA A 311 14.82 -15.86 22.60
N LYS A 312 15.03 -17.18 22.50
CA LYS A 312 15.21 -17.80 21.20
C LYS A 312 13.96 -17.57 20.34
N ALA A 313 14.15 -16.92 19.20
CA ALA A 313 13.08 -16.61 18.26
C ALA A 313 13.18 -17.57 17.06
N LEU A 314 12.16 -18.39 16.87
CA LEU A 314 11.97 -19.12 15.61
C LEU A 314 10.77 -18.53 14.86
N PRO A 315 10.81 -17.22 14.51
CA PRO A 315 9.67 -16.58 13.89
C PRO A 315 9.41 -17.20 12.52
N PRO A 316 8.14 -17.39 12.14
CA PRO A 316 7.79 -17.67 10.75
C PRO A 316 8.22 -16.51 9.84
N GLU A 317 8.29 -16.78 8.54
CA GLU A 317 8.71 -15.81 7.53
C GLU A 317 7.54 -15.47 6.60
N ILE A 318 7.27 -14.18 6.39
CA ILE A 318 6.40 -13.72 5.31
C ILE A 318 7.25 -13.66 4.03
N VAL A 319 6.81 -14.36 3.00
CA VAL A 319 7.58 -14.61 1.78
C VAL A 319 6.92 -13.97 0.55
N ALA A 320 7.68 -13.89 -0.54
CA ALA A 320 7.15 -13.48 -1.84
C ALA A 320 6.02 -14.43 -2.32
N PRO A 321 5.02 -13.94 -3.08
CA PRO A 321 4.91 -12.58 -3.63
C PRO A 321 4.16 -11.58 -2.73
N THR A 322 4.15 -11.76 -1.39
CA THR A 322 3.64 -10.70 -0.48
C THR A 322 4.45 -9.42 -0.70
N PRO A 323 3.82 -8.27 -1.02
CA PRO A 323 4.53 -7.03 -1.33
C PRO A 323 5.00 -6.31 -0.06
N CYS A 324 5.79 -6.98 0.78
CA CYS A 324 6.31 -6.39 2.01
C CYS A 324 7.33 -5.29 1.72
N SER A 325 7.13 -4.14 2.34
CA SER A 325 8.12 -3.07 2.32
C SER A 325 9.24 -3.40 3.32
N ARG A 326 10.45 -3.72 2.84
CA ARG A 326 11.65 -3.76 3.69
C ARG A 326 12.28 -2.37 3.70
N GLY A 327 12.33 -1.72 4.86
CA GLY A 327 12.75 -0.33 5.00
C GLY A 327 11.69 0.67 4.53
N LEU A 328 11.02 1.35 5.47
CA LEU A 328 9.92 2.26 5.17
C LEU A 328 10.34 3.63 4.64
N GLY A 329 11.64 3.94 4.61
CA GLY A 329 12.11 5.26 4.19
C GLY A 329 11.61 5.70 2.81
N ASN A 330 11.20 4.78 1.91
CA ASN A 330 10.80 5.12 0.53
C ASN A 330 9.76 4.19 -0.14
N ALA A 331 9.09 3.28 0.57
CA ALA A 331 8.09 2.44 -0.10
C ALA A 331 6.85 3.28 -0.44
N PRO A 332 6.48 3.44 -1.73
CA PRO A 332 5.34 4.28 -2.10
C PRO A 332 4.05 3.68 -1.53
N PRO A 333 3.11 4.51 -1.03
CA PRO A 333 1.85 4.03 -0.51
C PRO A 333 1.05 3.30 -1.60
N ILE A 334 0.34 2.25 -1.21
CA ILE A 334 -0.63 1.58 -2.05
C ILE A 334 -1.87 2.49 -2.12
N SER A 335 -2.03 3.16 -3.26
CA SER A 335 -3.20 4.02 -3.50
C SER A 335 -4.41 3.20 -3.95
N VAL A 336 -5.56 3.46 -3.33
CA VAL A 336 -6.85 2.84 -3.65
C VAL A 336 -7.95 3.90 -3.61
N ASN A 337 -8.93 3.87 -4.50
CA ASN A 337 -10.03 4.84 -4.44
C ASN A 337 -10.97 4.47 -3.29
N ALA A 338 -11.63 5.48 -2.71
CA ALA A 338 -12.75 5.27 -1.83
C ALA A 338 -13.82 4.46 -2.56
N THR A 339 -14.39 3.43 -1.91
CA THR A 339 -15.32 2.41 -2.43
C THR A 339 -14.70 1.20 -3.15
N ASP A 340 -13.42 1.26 -3.52
CA ASP A 340 -12.73 0.07 -4.03
C ASP A 340 -12.37 -0.88 -2.88
N THR A 341 -12.25 -2.18 -3.19
CA THR A 341 -11.70 -3.17 -2.24
C THR A 341 -10.23 -3.37 -2.54
N LEU A 342 -9.35 -2.99 -1.62
CA LEU A 342 -7.94 -3.32 -1.71
C LEU A 342 -7.74 -4.79 -1.31
N ARG A 343 -7.09 -5.57 -2.19
CA ARG A 343 -6.70 -6.96 -1.91
C ARG A 343 -5.18 -7.08 -1.86
N ILE A 344 -4.63 -7.37 -0.68
CA ILE A 344 -3.21 -7.64 -0.49
C ILE A 344 -3.03 -9.16 -0.33
N PRO A 345 -2.30 -9.84 -1.24
CA PRO A 345 -2.06 -11.26 -1.11
C PRO A 345 -0.95 -11.51 -0.08
N LEU A 346 -1.17 -12.48 0.81
CA LEU A 346 -0.29 -12.79 1.92
C LEU A 346 0.23 -14.22 1.77
N TYR A 347 1.54 -14.39 1.93
CA TYR A 347 2.24 -15.66 1.82
C TYR A 347 3.22 -15.79 2.99
N ALA A 348 3.15 -16.91 3.70
CA ALA A 348 4.08 -17.17 4.80
C ALA A 348 4.46 -18.64 4.89
N ARG A 349 5.59 -18.90 5.54
CA ARG A 349 6.06 -20.25 5.88
C ARG A 349 6.65 -20.29 7.30
N PRO A 350 6.59 -21.42 8.00
CA PRO A 350 7.28 -21.63 9.27
C PRO A 350 8.78 -21.42 9.13
N ASN A 351 9.43 -21.09 10.25
CA ASN A 351 10.88 -21.07 10.31
C ASN A 351 11.44 -22.44 9.88
N PRO A 352 12.47 -22.51 9.00
CA PRO A 352 13.07 -23.77 8.58
C PRO A 352 13.64 -24.61 9.74
N ASN A 353 14.00 -23.97 10.85
CA ASN A 353 14.52 -24.62 12.05
C ASN A 353 13.44 -25.02 13.06
N SER A 354 12.17 -24.70 12.79
CA SER A 354 11.04 -25.18 13.60
C SER A 354 10.79 -26.69 13.37
N GLN A 355 9.98 -27.30 14.23
CA GLN A 355 9.59 -28.69 14.08
C GLN A 355 8.87 -28.89 12.73
N SER A 356 9.02 -30.05 12.09
CA SER A 356 8.40 -30.33 10.78
C SER A 356 6.87 -30.32 10.79
N SER A 357 6.26 -30.41 11.97
CA SER A 357 4.82 -30.27 12.21
C SER A 357 4.36 -28.82 12.36
N THR A 358 5.28 -27.85 12.41
CA THR A 358 4.94 -26.44 12.54
C THR A 358 4.25 -25.95 11.26
N THR A 359 3.14 -25.22 11.42
CA THR A 359 2.33 -24.69 10.32
C THR A 359 1.95 -23.25 10.59
N ILE A 360 1.68 -22.46 9.56
CA ILE A 360 1.04 -21.16 9.74
C ILE A 360 -0.43 -21.39 10.14
N VAL A 361 -0.88 -20.75 11.22
CA VAL A 361 -2.23 -20.92 11.78
C VAL A 361 -3.13 -19.72 11.51
N ASP A 362 -2.60 -18.51 11.51
CA ASP A 362 -3.33 -17.30 11.16
C ASP A 362 -2.40 -16.19 10.64
N PHE A 363 -2.99 -15.16 10.04
CA PHE A 363 -2.35 -13.87 9.85
C PHE A 363 -3.06 -12.85 10.74
N LYS A 364 -2.31 -11.87 11.26
CA LYS A 364 -2.84 -10.78 12.08
C LYS A 364 -2.57 -9.47 11.40
N VAL A 365 -3.47 -8.52 11.59
CA VAL A 365 -3.32 -7.18 11.05
C VAL A 365 -3.53 -6.15 12.15
N THR A 366 -2.60 -5.23 12.27
CA THR A 366 -2.72 -4.01 13.07
C THR A 366 -2.75 -2.83 12.12
N ILE A 367 -3.69 -1.90 12.31
CA ILE A 367 -3.89 -0.75 11.43
C ILE A 367 -3.99 0.54 12.25
N LEU A 368 -3.42 1.63 11.72
CA LEU A 368 -3.47 2.96 12.32
C LEU A 368 -3.62 4.04 11.23
N PRO A 369 -4.57 4.99 11.34
CA PRO A 369 -5.64 5.04 12.33
C PRO A 369 -6.62 3.87 12.15
N THR A 370 -7.42 3.56 13.18
CA THR A 370 -8.48 2.55 13.06
C THR A 370 -9.47 2.98 11.96
N PRO A 371 -9.66 2.21 10.88
CA PRO A 371 -10.63 2.52 9.84
C PRO A 371 -12.06 2.38 10.36
N THR A 372 -13.00 3.08 9.73
CA THR A 372 -14.43 2.91 10.02
C THR A 372 -14.98 1.56 9.54
N THR A 373 -14.36 0.98 8.52
CA THR A 373 -14.64 -0.36 8.01
C THR A 373 -13.66 -1.38 8.56
N ARG A 374 -14.20 -2.53 8.98
CA ARG A 374 -13.36 -3.62 9.46
C ARG A 374 -12.58 -4.25 8.31
N LEU A 375 -11.28 -4.41 8.50
CA LEU A 375 -10.44 -5.26 7.64
C LEU A 375 -10.94 -6.70 7.71
N VAL A 376 -11.11 -7.33 6.56
CA VAL A 376 -11.51 -8.74 6.46
C VAL A 376 -10.28 -9.53 6.02
N LEU A 377 -9.74 -10.32 6.95
CA LEU A 377 -8.75 -11.33 6.60
C LEU A 377 -9.48 -12.55 6.04
N ASP A 378 -9.00 -13.07 4.90
CA ASP A 378 -9.45 -14.36 4.38
C ASP A 378 -8.91 -15.48 5.29
N ASN A 379 -9.71 -15.85 6.29
CA ASN A 379 -9.34 -16.72 7.41
C ASN A 379 -9.12 -18.20 7.02
N SER A 380 -9.04 -18.53 5.72
CA SER A 380 -8.77 -19.88 5.26
C SER A 380 -7.38 -19.97 4.63
N PRO A 381 -6.29 -19.89 5.42
CA PRO A 381 -4.95 -19.99 4.87
C PRO A 381 -4.81 -21.32 4.15
N THR A 382 -4.69 -21.28 2.82
CA THR A 382 -4.60 -22.49 2.00
C THR A 382 -3.13 -22.85 1.86
N LYS A 383 -2.81 -24.09 2.28
CA LYS A 383 -1.46 -24.64 2.13
C LYS A 383 -1.21 -24.95 0.66
N SER A 384 -0.23 -24.29 0.06
CA SER A 384 0.31 -24.67 -1.25
C SER A 384 0.95 -26.05 -1.18
N ALA A 385 0.76 -26.85 -2.24
CA ALA A 385 1.41 -28.15 -2.39
C ALA A 385 2.94 -28.04 -2.54
N ILE A 386 3.45 -26.86 -2.88
CA ILE A 386 4.86 -26.57 -3.12
C ILE A 386 5.37 -25.66 -2.00
N ASP A 387 6.47 -26.08 -1.36
CA ASP A 387 7.28 -25.34 -0.36
C ASP A 387 6.67 -25.02 1.00
N ASN A 388 5.58 -25.69 1.41
CA ASN A 388 4.90 -25.39 2.69
C ASN A 388 4.63 -23.87 2.81
N VAL A 389 4.07 -23.26 1.78
CA VAL A 389 3.67 -21.85 1.81
C VAL A 389 2.17 -21.76 2.03
N TRP A 390 1.75 -20.97 3.01
CA TRP A 390 0.35 -20.70 3.29
C TRP A 390 -0.06 -19.38 2.66
N THR A 391 -1.22 -19.35 2.02
CA THR A 391 -1.72 -18.19 1.28
C THR A 391 -3.02 -17.66 1.87
N SER A 392 -3.15 -16.34 1.99
CA SER A 392 -4.36 -15.62 2.41
C SER A 392 -4.51 -14.31 1.63
N GLY A 393 -5.63 -13.62 1.79
CA GLY A 393 -5.86 -12.29 1.24
C GLY A 393 -6.36 -11.35 2.34
N LEU A 394 -5.77 -10.16 2.42
CA LEU A 394 -6.33 -9.06 3.21
C LEU A 394 -7.26 -8.25 2.30
N LEU A 395 -8.53 -8.21 2.65
CA LEU A 395 -9.55 -7.37 2.00
C LEU A 395 -9.78 -6.14 2.86
N PHE A 396 -9.58 -4.97 2.26
CA PHE A 396 -9.88 -3.69 2.88
C PHE A 396 -10.94 -2.96 2.07
N GLU A 397 -12.17 -2.97 2.58
CA GLU A 397 -13.26 -2.16 2.03
C GLU A 397 -13.01 -0.71 2.42
N THR A 398 -12.69 0.15 1.46
CA THR A 398 -12.49 1.56 1.75
C THR A 398 -13.84 2.25 1.76
N LYS A 399 -14.30 2.72 2.92
CA LYS A 399 -15.38 3.72 2.95
C LYS A 399 -14.77 5.10 3.05
N PRO A 400 -15.35 6.11 2.40
CA PRO A 400 -14.94 7.47 2.65
C PRO A 400 -15.05 7.74 4.16
N PRO A 401 -14.07 8.44 4.75
CA PRO A 401 -14.19 8.86 6.13
C PRO A 401 -15.49 9.66 6.31
N PRO A 402 -16.16 9.56 7.47
CA PRO A 402 -17.41 10.27 7.73
C PRO A 402 -17.22 11.80 7.78
N ASP A 403 -15.98 12.25 7.88
CA ASP A 403 -15.57 13.65 7.92
C ASP A 403 -15.03 14.06 6.54
N ASP A 404 -15.28 15.31 6.12
CA ASP A 404 -14.97 15.97 4.83
C ASP A 404 -13.51 15.88 4.30
N LYS A 405 -12.69 14.99 4.86
CA LYS A 405 -11.33 14.72 4.41
C LYS A 405 -11.33 14.07 3.04
N THR A 406 -10.59 14.67 2.13
CA THR A 406 -10.43 14.22 0.75
C THR A 406 -9.49 13.02 0.61
N GLU A 407 -8.68 12.70 1.62
CA GLU A 407 -7.78 11.54 1.58
C GLU A 407 -7.59 10.98 3.00
N SER A 408 -7.26 9.70 3.09
CA SER A 408 -6.88 9.06 4.36
C SER A 408 -5.72 8.12 4.15
N GLU A 409 -4.70 8.23 5.00
CA GLU A 409 -3.57 7.31 5.01
C GLU A 409 -3.65 6.36 6.20
N PHE A 410 -3.22 5.12 5.97
CA PHE A 410 -3.20 4.05 6.95
C PHE A 410 -1.84 3.35 6.96
N LEU A 411 -1.31 3.13 8.15
CA LEU A 411 -0.22 2.19 8.41
C LEU A 411 -0.80 0.82 8.72
N LEU A 412 -0.32 -0.22 8.05
CA LEU A 412 -0.72 -1.60 8.28
C LEU A 412 0.50 -2.46 8.59
N HIS A 413 0.40 -3.24 9.67
CA HIS A 413 1.32 -4.32 10.02
C HIS A 413 0.63 -5.65 9.87
N VAL A 414 1.22 -6.56 9.11
CA VAL A 414 0.75 -7.93 8.96
C VAL A 414 1.77 -8.89 9.56
N PHE A 415 1.32 -9.78 10.43
CA PHE A 415 2.12 -10.82 11.04
C PHE A 415 1.58 -12.18 10.64
N ALA A 416 2.45 -13.14 10.34
CA ALA A 416 2.08 -14.55 10.26
C ALA A 416 2.33 -15.22 11.61
N ARG A 417 1.41 -16.02 12.12
CA ARG A 417 1.62 -16.81 13.34
C ARG A 417 1.75 -18.28 13.00
N ASP A 418 2.69 -18.95 13.65
CA ASP A 418 2.83 -20.40 13.55
C ASP A 418 2.08 -21.17 14.65
N SER A 419 2.01 -22.50 14.52
CA SER A 419 1.33 -23.37 15.49
C SER A 419 2.03 -23.48 16.85
N LEU A 420 3.24 -22.91 16.97
CA LEU A 420 3.96 -22.78 18.24
C LEU A 420 3.71 -21.43 18.91
N GLY A 421 3.00 -20.52 18.24
CA GLY A 421 2.63 -19.19 18.75
C GLY A 421 3.72 -18.14 18.56
N TYR A 422 4.69 -18.37 17.67
CA TYR A 422 5.64 -17.33 17.23
C TYR A 422 5.01 -16.52 16.12
N ASP A 423 5.16 -15.20 16.22
CA ASP A 423 4.76 -14.26 15.18
C ASP A 423 5.99 -13.91 14.32
N SER A 424 5.77 -13.73 13.02
CA SER A 424 6.80 -13.26 12.09
C SER A 424 7.23 -11.84 12.42
N GLU A 425 8.28 -11.35 11.75
CA GLU A 425 8.45 -9.92 11.59
C GLU A 425 7.23 -9.29 10.89
N ALA A 426 6.94 -8.03 11.21
CA ALA A 426 5.83 -7.30 10.62
C ALA A 426 6.09 -7.01 9.14
N CYS A 427 5.24 -7.54 8.25
CA CYS A 427 5.14 -7.11 6.86
C CYS A 427 4.29 -5.84 6.78
N ARG A 428 4.83 -4.78 6.16
CA ARG A 428 4.29 -3.42 6.29
C ARG A 428 3.75 -2.87 5.01
N PHE A 429 2.67 -2.12 5.15
CA PHE A 429 2.03 -1.40 4.06
C PHE A 429 1.66 0.00 4.54
N GLN A 430 1.89 1.00 3.70
CA GLN A 430 1.20 2.28 3.78
C GLN A 430 0.11 2.24 2.72
N VAL A 431 -1.13 2.53 3.11
CA VAL A 431 -2.29 2.54 2.21
C VAL A 431 -2.86 3.94 2.17
N ARG A 432 -2.95 4.51 0.98
CA ARG A 432 -3.58 5.81 0.74
C ARG A 432 -4.94 5.61 0.10
N VAL A 433 -6.00 6.01 0.79
CA VAL A 433 -7.36 6.02 0.26
C VAL A 433 -7.63 7.38 -0.35
N LEU A 434 -7.74 7.42 -1.67
CA LEU A 434 -8.08 8.63 -2.43
C LEU A 434 -9.60 8.84 -2.35
N ALA A 435 -10.09 10.03 -2.00
CA ALA A 435 -11.52 10.28 -2.10
C ALA A 435 -11.98 10.04 -3.54
N LEU A 436 -13.23 9.55 -3.65
CA LEU A 436 -13.95 9.73 -4.89
C LEU A 436 -13.96 11.22 -5.16
N VAL A 437 -13.27 11.64 -6.23
CA VAL A 437 -13.49 12.95 -6.82
C VAL A 437 -14.95 12.90 -7.26
N THR A 438 -15.84 13.31 -6.37
CA THR A 438 -17.16 13.75 -6.75
C THR A 438 -16.86 14.97 -7.59
N THR A 439 -16.68 14.75 -8.89
CA THR A 439 -16.92 15.79 -9.87
C THR A 439 -18.33 16.23 -9.53
N HIS A 440 -18.44 17.31 -8.76
CA HIS A 440 -19.70 17.99 -8.52
C HIS A 440 -20.37 17.97 -9.87
N ALA A 441 -21.54 17.32 -9.96
CA ALA A 441 -22.28 17.15 -11.18
C ALA A 441 -22.44 18.53 -11.83
N GLN A 442 -21.49 18.89 -12.68
CA GLN A 442 -21.67 19.89 -13.68
C GLN A 442 -22.68 19.22 -14.58
N ASN A 443 -23.94 19.66 -14.44
CA ASN A 443 -25.00 19.29 -15.36
C ASN A 443 -24.38 19.30 -16.77
N PRO A 444 -24.38 18.16 -17.49
CA PRO A 444 -23.76 18.11 -18.79
C PRO A 444 -24.42 19.19 -19.64
N CYS A 445 -23.63 20.17 -20.08
CA CYS A 445 -24.14 21.16 -21.02
C CYS A 445 -24.63 20.41 -22.27
N PRO A 446 -25.64 20.94 -22.98
CA PRO A 446 -26.08 20.36 -24.25
C PRO A 446 -24.90 20.14 -25.21
N PRO A 447 -24.97 19.16 -26.12
CA PRO A 447 -23.91 18.93 -27.10
C PRO A 447 -23.56 20.24 -27.83
N GLY A 448 -22.32 20.72 -27.67
CA GLY A 448 -21.81 21.96 -28.30
C GLY A 448 -21.42 23.11 -27.35
N SER A 449 -21.50 22.94 -26.02
CA SER A 449 -21.10 23.99 -25.06
C SER A 449 -20.11 23.48 -24.01
N THR A 450 -19.11 24.29 -23.64
CA THR A 450 -18.13 23.99 -22.58
C THR A 450 -18.03 25.12 -21.55
N GLY A 451 -17.52 24.81 -20.35
CA GLY A 451 -17.25 25.75 -19.26
C GLY A 451 -18.35 25.85 -18.18
N ASN A 452 -17.98 26.39 -17.02
CA ASN A 452 -18.81 26.50 -15.80
C ASN A 452 -20.09 27.36 -15.97
N LEU A 453 -20.29 27.96 -17.16
CA LEU A 453 -21.41 28.85 -17.51
C LEU A 453 -22.17 28.41 -18.78
N CYS A 454 -21.92 27.19 -19.31
CA CYS A 454 -22.49 26.68 -20.57
C CYS A 454 -22.50 27.73 -21.70
N GLN A 455 -21.37 28.41 -21.92
CA GLN A 455 -21.25 29.36 -23.02
C GLN A 455 -21.02 28.56 -24.32
N SER A 456 -21.70 28.97 -25.39
CA SER A 456 -21.47 28.42 -26.72
C SER A 456 -19.98 28.53 -27.03
N ALA A 457 -19.33 27.39 -27.29
CA ALA A 457 -17.95 27.41 -27.77
C ALA A 457 -17.95 28.29 -29.04
N LYS A 458 -17.26 29.43 -28.96
CA LYS A 458 -16.87 30.17 -30.16
C LYS A 458 -16.13 29.16 -31.03
N ASP A 459 -16.57 28.99 -32.28
CA ASP A 459 -15.94 28.19 -33.34
C ASP A 459 -14.42 28.43 -33.38
N SER A 460 -13.66 27.73 -32.54
CA SER A 460 -12.23 27.59 -32.67
C SER A 460 -12.00 26.44 -33.65
N LYS A 461 -11.47 26.86 -34.78
CA LYS A 461 -11.54 26.22 -36.09
C LYS A 461 -10.40 25.22 -36.23
N CYS A 462 -10.22 24.31 -35.29
CA CYS A 462 -9.27 23.22 -35.45
C CYS A 462 -9.82 22.30 -36.56
N HIS A 463 -9.09 22.20 -37.68
CA HIS A 463 -9.46 21.39 -38.84
C HIS A 463 -8.51 20.19 -38.89
N CYS A 464 -9.00 19.01 -38.50
CA CYS A 464 -8.26 17.76 -38.68
C CYS A 464 -8.82 16.99 -39.87
N GLU A 465 -7.94 16.54 -40.75
CA GLU A 465 -8.23 15.63 -41.85
C GLU A 465 -8.12 14.16 -41.41
N ASN A 466 -8.53 13.24 -42.29
CA ASN A 466 -8.34 11.79 -42.14
C ASN A 466 -8.86 11.16 -40.83
N GLY A 467 -9.88 11.77 -40.22
CA GLY A 467 -10.46 11.30 -38.97
C GLY A 467 -9.65 11.66 -37.72
N GLY A 468 -8.75 12.65 -37.81
CA GLY A 468 -8.09 13.23 -36.65
C GLY A 468 -9.07 13.92 -35.69
N HIS A 469 -8.68 14.00 -34.42
CA HIS A 469 -9.49 14.62 -33.38
C HIS A 469 -8.86 15.91 -32.86
N CYS A 470 -9.65 16.98 -32.75
CA CYS A 470 -9.21 18.23 -32.15
C CYS A 470 -9.33 18.19 -30.63
N GLY A 471 -8.22 18.40 -29.92
CA GLY A 471 -8.27 18.64 -28.49
C GLY A 471 -7.16 19.58 -28.02
N GLU A 472 -7.22 19.98 -26.76
CA GLU A 472 -6.22 20.87 -26.18
C GLU A 472 -4.94 20.08 -25.83
N SER A 473 -3.79 20.56 -26.30
CA SER A 473 -2.48 20.04 -25.90
C SER A 473 -2.19 20.37 -24.45
N GLN A 474 -1.85 19.36 -23.66
CA GLN A 474 -1.50 19.55 -22.25
C GLN A 474 -0.23 20.36 -22.04
N THR A 475 0.73 20.27 -22.96
CA THR A 475 2.03 20.95 -22.84
C THR A 475 1.96 22.39 -23.33
N GLN A 476 1.13 22.67 -24.34
CA GLN A 476 1.13 23.97 -25.02
C GLN A 476 -0.14 24.81 -24.80
N LYS A 477 -1.21 24.27 -24.21
CA LYS A 477 -2.53 24.93 -24.10
C LYS A 477 -3.02 25.51 -25.44
N LYS A 478 -2.75 24.77 -26.52
CA LYS A 478 -3.18 25.06 -27.89
C LYS A 478 -4.00 23.90 -28.39
N GLU A 479 -4.99 24.17 -29.24
CA GLU A 479 -5.69 23.12 -29.97
C GLU A 479 -4.70 22.43 -30.92
N VAL A 480 -4.64 21.11 -30.85
CA VAL A 480 -3.77 20.25 -31.67
C VAL A 480 -4.62 19.11 -32.22
N CYS A 481 -4.34 18.71 -33.47
CA CYS A 481 -4.94 17.51 -34.05
C CYS A 481 -4.23 16.24 -33.56
N TYR A 482 -5.01 15.37 -32.94
CA TYR A 482 -4.62 14.02 -32.56
C TYR A 482 -4.87 13.07 -33.73
N CYS A 483 -3.80 12.72 -34.43
CA CYS A 483 -3.88 11.94 -35.65
C CYS A 483 -4.12 10.45 -35.38
N PRO A 484 -4.93 9.78 -36.23
CA PRO A 484 -5.03 8.34 -36.22
C PRO A 484 -3.72 7.69 -36.71
N LEU A 485 -3.61 6.39 -36.47
CA LEU A 485 -2.45 5.59 -36.80
C LEU A 485 -2.29 5.61 -38.33
N GLY A 486 -1.11 5.98 -38.80
CA GLY A 486 -0.82 6.11 -40.24
C GLY A 486 -0.95 7.52 -40.78
N PHE A 487 -1.26 8.52 -39.95
CA PHE A 487 -1.24 9.93 -40.33
C PHE A 487 -0.44 10.78 -39.35
N PHE A 488 0.12 11.86 -39.84
CA PHE A 488 0.87 12.85 -39.07
C PHE A 488 0.67 14.27 -39.64
N GLY A 489 1.30 15.25 -39.00
CA GLY A 489 1.14 16.67 -39.33
C GLY A 489 0.18 17.38 -38.38
N ASP A 490 0.17 18.71 -38.43
CA ASP A 490 -0.61 19.56 -37.53
C ASP A 490 -2.13 19.40 -37.73
N ASP A 491 -2.55 18.91 -38.89
CA ASP A 491 -3.94 18.68 -39.30
C ASP A 491 -4.21 17.22 -39.71
N CYS A 492 -3.24 16.31 -39.54
CA CYS A 492 -3.35 14.91 -39.97
C CYS A 492 -3.55 14.69 -41.48
N SER A 493 -3.27 15.69 -42.32
CA SER A 493 -3.37 15.58 -43.80
C SER A 493 -2.32 14.66 -44.42
N SER A 494 -1.17 14.50 -43.74
CA SER A 494 -0.04 13.73 -44.26
C SER A 494 -0.12 12.27 -43.83
N ALA A 495 -0.25 11.37 -44.79
CA ALA A 495 -0.10 9.93 -44.52
C ALA A 495 1.36 9.65 -44.13
N ASP A 496 1.55 8.93 -43.02
CA ASP A 496 2.87 8.45 -42.58
C ASP A 496 3.49 7.67 -43.72
N THR A 497 4.59 8.21 -44.26
CA THR A 497 5.27 7.59 -45.39
C THR A 497 5.84 6.29 -44.90
N ASP A 498 5.14 5.22 -45.26
CA ASP A 498 5.35 3.85 -44.85
C ASP A 498 6.83 3.57 -44.52
N PRO A 499 7.19 3.39 -43.23
CA PRO A 499 8.50 2.89 -42.91
C PRO A 499 8.57 1.49 -43.49
N ARG A 500 9.17 1.34 -44.68
CA ARG A 500 9.48 0.04 -45.28
C ARG A 500 10.72 -0.48 -44.59
N PRO A 501 10.59 -1.24 -43.49
CA PRO A 501 11.78 -1.67 -42.80
C PRO A 501 12.55 -2.59 -43.75
N LYS A 502 13.89 -2.54 -43.69
CA LYS A 502 14.73 -3.43 -44.52
C LYS A 502 14.46 -4.93 -44.26
N ARG A 503 13.85 -5.23 -43.12
CA ARG A 503 13.45 -6.55 -42.63
C ARG A 503 12.15 -6.41 -41.85
N PRO A 504 11.28 -7.43 -41.81
CA PRO A 504 10.12 -7.39 -40.94
C PRO A 504 10.48 -7.06 -39.49
N THR A 505 9.59 -6.34 -38.83
CA THR A 505 9.75 -5.93 -37.42
C THR A 505 8.39 -5.91 -36.76
N PHE A 506 8.37 -5.78 -35.45
CA PHE A 506 7.15 -5.48 -34.70
C PHE A 506 6.85 -3.98 -34.77
N ASP A 507 5.59 -3.65 -34.57
CA ASP A 507 5.06 -2.29 -34.64
C ASP A 507 4.93 -1.67 -33.25
N ASP A 508 5.94 -0.94 -32.80
CA ASP A 508 5.90 -0.25 -31.50
C ASP A 508 4.80 0.82 -31.39
N ALA A 509 4.26 1.28 -32.53
CA ALA A 509 3.21 2.28 -32.54
C ALA A 509 1.81 1.67 -32.35
N ALA A 510 1.62 0.38 -32.63
CA ALA A 510 0.33 -0.30 -32.55
C ALA A 510 0.38 -1.52 -31.63
N GLY A 511 -0.35 -1.48 -30.52
CA GLY A 511 -0.50 -2.62 -29.61
C GLY A 511 0.45 -2.55 -28.42
N ILE A 512 0.78 -3.72 -27.85
CA ILE A 512 1.60 -3.82 -26.64
C ILE A 512 3.08 -3.85 -27.06
N PRO A 513 3.89 -2.85 -26.69
CA PRO A 513 5.31 -2.84 -27.04
C PRO A 513 6.09 -3.86 -26.21
N ASN A 514 7.33 -4.15 -26.66
CA ASN A 514 8.25 -5.03 -25.94
C ASN A 514 8.43 -4.56 -24.48
N GLY A 515 8.52 -5.49 -23.53
CA GLY A 515 8.58 -5.25 -22.10
C GLY A 515 7.22 -5.04 -21.41
N GLY A 516 6.12 -4.89 -22.16
CA GLY A 516 4.78 -4.71 -21.59
C GLY A 516 4.28 -5.91 -20.78
N THR A 517 3.36 -5.64 -19.84
CA THR A 517 2.80 -6.65 -18.94
C THR A 517 1.37 -7.00 -19.34
N ILE A 518 1.16 -8.23 -19.78
CA ILE A 518 -0.15 -8.79 -20.14
C ILE A 518 -0.76 -9.41 -18.90
N LEU A 519 -1.93 -8.93 -18.46
CA LEU A 519 -2.66 -9.52 -17.34
C LEU A 519 -3.56 -10.66 -17.84
N CYS A 520 -3.43 -11.85 -17.28
CA CYS A 520 -4.23 -13.00 -17.67
C CYS A 520 -4.87 -13.67 -16.44
N GLU A 521 -6.01 -14.34 -16.60
CA GLU A 521 -6.59 -15.16 -15.53
C GLU A 521 -5.96 -16.55 -15.53
N GLU A 522 -5.82 -17.17 -14.35
CA GLU A 522 -5.34 -18.56 -14.23
C GLU A 522 -6.22 -19.55 -14.99
N PHE A 523 -5.59 -20.58 -15.57
CA PHE A 523 -6.25 -21.67 -16.31
C PHE A 523 -7.24 -21.19 -17.39
N SER A 524 -6.92 -20.09 -18.07
CA SER A 524 -7.76 -19.48 -19.12
C SER A 524 -6.98 -19.30 -20.43
N ASP A 525 -7.71 -19.13 -21.52
CA ASP A 525 -7.14 -18.70 -22.80
C ASP A 525 -7.02 -17.16 -22.78
N CYS A 526 -5.80 -16.67 -22.64
CA CYS A 526 -5.47 -15.25 -22.69
C CYS A 526 -5.10 -14.85 -24.12
N ILE A 527 -5.88 -13.96 -24.72
CA ILE A 527 -5.77 -13.61 -26.15
C ILE A 527 -5.41 -12.13 -26.28
N PHE A 528 -4.38 -11.83 -27.07
CA PHE A 528 -3.98 -10.45 -27.40
C PHE A 528 -3.36 -10.38 -28.80
N ASN A 529 -3.30 -9.18 -29.36
CA ASN A 529 -2.70 -8.94 -30.67
C ASN A 529 -1.22 -8.59 -30.61
N ILE A 530 -0.48 -9.08 -31.60
CA ILE A 530 0.87 -8.66 -31.92
C ILE A 530 0.82 -8.01 -33.29
N HIS A 531 1.19 -6.72 -33.37
CA HIS A 531 1.27 -5.98 -34.61
C HIS A 531 2.70 -6.01 -35.16
N THR A 532 2.80 -6.15 -36.47
CA THR A 532 4.06 -6.26 -37.18
C THR A 532 4.04 -5.45 -38.47
N ILE A 533 5.22 -5.04 -38.92
CA ILE A 533 5.45 -4.35 -40.18
C ILE A 533 6.26 -5.30 -41.06
N GLY A 534 5.66 -5.74 -42.16
CA GLY A 534 6.33 -6.53 -43.19
C GLY A 534 7.25 -5.68 -44.06
N ARG A 535 8.19 -6.36 -44.72
CA ARG A 535 9.13 -5.70 -45.63
C ARG A 535 8.44 -5.17 -46.89
N ASP A 536 7.59 -6.00 -47.48
CA ASP A 536 6.89 -5.73 -48.72
C ASP A 536 5.36 -5.82 -48.48
N PRO A 537 4.55 -4.93 -49.09
CA PRO A 537 3.09 -4.99 -48.97
C PRO A 537 2.54 -6.36 -49.35
N GLY A 538 1.59 -6.87 -48.57
CA GLY A 538 0.98 -8.19 -48.78
C GLY A 538 1.86 -9.40 -48.44
N GLN A 539 3.09 -9.22 -47.94
CA GLN A 539 3.93 -10.31 -47.42
C GLN A 539 3.99 -10.27 -45.88
N PRO A 540 3.10 -11.00 -45.17
CA PRO A 540 3.08 -10.99 -43.72
C PRO A 540 4.32 -11.67 -43.13
N PRO A 541 4.91 -11.14 -42.05
CA PRO A 541 5.89 -11.90 -41.28
C PRO A 541 5.24 -13.13 -40.64
N THR A 542 6.05 -14.17 -40.47
CA THR A 542 5.65 -15.36 -39.71
C THR A 542 6.08 -15.19 -38.27
N LEU A 543 5.13 -15.29 -37.33
CA LEU A 543 5.45 -15.32 -35.91
C LEU A 543 5.74 -16.75 -35.45
N LYS A 544 6.81 -16.91 -34.68
CA LYS A 544 7.17 -18.17 -34.05
C LYS A 544 7.42 -17.99 -32.56
N GLU A 545 7.25 -19.08 -31.84
CA GLU A 545 7.60 -19.16 -30.43
C GLU A 545 9.10 -18.89 -30.24
N ALA A 546 9.43 -18.11 -29.22
CA ALA A 546 10.78 -17.87 -28.75
C ALA A 546 10.86 -18.27 -27.25
N PRO A 547 11.99 -18.03 -26.55
CA PRO A 547 12.10 -18.38 -25.13
C PRO A 547 10.92 -17.87 -24.30
N LYS A 548 10.35 -18.76 -23.48
CA LYS A 548 9.22 -18.44 -22.60
C LYS A 548 9.28 -19.29 -21.33
N SER A 549 8.51 -18.90 -20.33
CA SER A 549 8.27 -19.71 -19.14
C SER A 549 7.58 -21.05 -19.50
N PRO A 550 7.99 -22.17 -18.87
CA PRO A 550 7.42 -23.51 -19.11
C PRO A 550 5.90 -23.59 -18.98
N GLU A 551 5.37 -22.81 -18.03
CA GLU A 551 3.98 -22.85 -17.62
C GLU A 551 3.04 -22.26 -18.69
N LEU A 552 3.58 -21.47 -19.61
CA LEU A 552 2.82 -20.86 -20.69
C LEU A 552 2.78 -21.79 -21.90
N LYS A 553 1.60 -22.02 -22.49
CA LYS A 553 1.51 -22.64 -23.82
C LYS A 553 0.98 -21.60 -24.80
N ILE A 554 1.72 -21.32 -25.86
CA ILE A 554 1.34 -20.32 -26.84
C ILE A 554 0.99 -20.96 -28.19
N ARG A 555 0.02 -20.38 -28.87
CA ARG A 555 -0.23 -20.60 -30.29
C ARG A 555 -0.49 -19.25 -30.96
N PHE A 556 -0.09 -19.12 -32.22
CA PHE A 556 -0.39 -17.95 -33.04
C PHE A 556 -1.50 -18.32 -34.04
N ASP A 557 -2.49 -17.43 -34.18
CA ASP A 557 -3.44 -17.52 -35.28
C ASP A 557 -2.76 -17.07 -36.60
N ALA A 558 -3.44 -17.26 -37.74
CA ALA A 558 -2.91 -16.80 -39.02
C ALA A 558 -2.73 -15.27 -39.01
N THR A 559 -1.55 -14.80 -39.40
CA THR A 559 -1.26 -13.37 -39.61
C THR A 559 -2.16 -12.81 -40.70
N LYS A 560 -2.82 -11.68 -40.43
CA LYS A 560 -3.73 -11.00 -41.36
C LYS A 560 -3.22 -9.59 -41.65
N PRO A 561 -3.50 -9.02 -42.85
CA PRO A 561 -3.30 -7.59 -43.08
C PRO A 561 -4.10 -6.78 -42.06
N GLU A 562 -3.50 -5.72 -41.52
CA GLU A 562 -4.16 -4.80 -40.60
C GLU A 562 -4.90 -3.73 -41.41
N THR A 563 -6.12 -4.06 -41.85
CA THR A 563 -6.97 -3.18 -42.67
C THR A 563 -7.90 -2.29 -41.85
N SER A 564 -7.95 -2.53 -40.54
CA SER A 564 -8.94 -1.93 -39.66
C SER A 564 -8.55 -0.51 -39.22
N THR A 565 -7.31 -0.14 -39.49
CA THR A 565 -6.77 1.21 -39.35
C THR A 565 -6.44 1.76 -40.74
N SER A 566 -6.30 3.07 -40.85
CA SER A 566 -5.77 3.74 -42.03
C SER A 566 -4.28 3.51 -42.29
N LEU A 567 -3.72 2.46 -41.70
CA LEU A 567 -2.31 2.08 -41.83
C LEU A 567 -2.01 1.53 -43.23
N ALA A 568 -0.74 1.64 -43.63
CA ALA A 568 -0.27 1.15 -44.91
C ALA A 568 -0.42 -0.39 -45.06
N GLY A 569 -0.52 -0.87 -46.30
CA GLY A 569 -0.76 -2.28 -46.63
C GLY A 569 0.39 -3.26 -46.33
N ASN A 570 1.41 -2.83 -45.57
CA ASN A 570 2.49 -3.67 -45.06
C ASN A 570 2.40 -3.90 -43.55
N ARG A 571 1.34 -3.44 -42.88
CA ARG A 571 1.11 -3.76 -41.47
C ARG A 571 0.21 -4.98 -41.33
N PHE A 572 0.52 -5.79 -40.35
CA PHE A 572 -0.13 -7.06 -40.12
C PHE A 572 -0.41 -7.27 -38.63
N VAL A 573 -1.45 -8.03 -38.36
CA VAL A 573 -1.88 -8.40 -37.01
C VAL A 573 -1.93 -9.91 -36.88
N THR A 574 -1.40 -10.40 -35.78
CA THR A 574 -1.41 -11.82 -35.42
C THR A 574 -1.92 -11.97 -33.99
N SER A 575 -3.01 -12.71 -33.80
CA SER A 575 -3.50 -13.03 -32.46
C SER A 575 -2.60 -14.08 -31.82
N ALA A 576 -2.10 -13.80 -30.62
CA ALA A 576 -1.43 -14.75 -29.75
C ALA A 576 -2.44 -15.27 -28.72
N VAL A 577 -2.52 -16.60 -28.59
CA VAL A 577 -3.37 -17.27 -27.60
C VAL A 577 -2.48 -18.03 -26.63
N ILE A 578 -2.44 -17.56 -25.38
CA ILE A 578 -1.71 -18.16 -24.28
C ILE A 578 -2.68 -18.98 -23.43
N LYS A 579 -2.40 -20.27 -23.24
CA LYS A 579 -3.03 -21.05 -22.16
C LYS A 579 -2.22 -20.85 -20.89
N THR A 580 -2.84 -20.24 -19.89
CA THR A 580 -2.17 -19.91 -18.62
C THR A 580 -2.17 -21.08 -17.64
N GLY A 581 -1.15 -21.09 -16.79
CA GLY A 581 -1.03 -22.01 -15.66
C GLY A 581 -1.50 -21.38 -14.34
N PRO A 582 -0.88 -21.75 -13.20
CA PRO A 582 -1.18 -21.14 -11.90
C PRO A 582 -0.77 -19.66 -11.83
N PRO A 583 -1.24 -18.91 -10.82
CA PRO A 583 -0.91 -17.50 -10.63
C PRO A 583 0.60 -17.28 -10.49
N GLY A 584 1.11 -16.19 -11.08
CA GLY A 584 2.53 -15.89 -11.10
C GLY A 584 2.89 -14.83 -12.13
N LEU A 585 4.18 -14.47 -12.17
CA LEU A 585 4.74 -13.59 -13.21
C LEU A 585 5.64 -14.43 -14.12
N PHE A 586 5.26 -14.52 -15.39
CA PHE A 586 5.93 -15.33 -16.40
C PHE A 586 6.51 -14.45 -17.51
N LYS A 587 7.35 -15.04 -18.35
CA LYS A 587 8.00 -14.36 -19.47
C LYS A 587 7.62 -15.06 -20.77
N LEU A 588 7.36 -14.28 -21.81
CA LEU A 588 7.02 -14.79 -23.14
C LEU A 588 7.76 -13.99 -24.19
N CYS A 589 8.57 -14.64 -25.01
CA CYS A 589 9.15 -14.03 -26.19
C CYS A 589 8.57 -14.61 -27.50
N VAL A 590 8.55 -13.77 -28.53
CA VAL A 590 8.01 -14.07 -29.85
C VAL A 590 9.01 -13.62 -30.91
N ASN A 591 9.33 -14.52 -31.84
CA ASN A 591 10.19 -14.24 -32.98
C ASN A 591 9.35 -13.83 -34.19
N SER A 592 9.81 -12.82 -34.91
CA SER A 592 9.29 -12.47 -36.23
C SER A 592 10.27 -12.95 -37.30
N GLU A 593 9.79 -13.69 -38.29
CA GLU A 593 10.57 -14.18 -39.43
C GLU A 593 10.10 -13.58 -40.75
N ASP A 594 11.05 -13.40 -41.67
CA ASP A 594 10.76 -13.06 -43.05
C ASP A 594 10.15 -14.26 -43.77
N ALA A 595 8.97 -14.08 -44.39
CA ALA A 595 8.28 -15.14 -45.11
C ALA A 595 9.16 -15.79 -46.21
N SER A 596 10.13 -15.04 -46.75
CA SER A 596 11.04 -15.51 -47.80
C SER A 596 12.33 -16.16 -47.27
N ARG A 597 12.69 -15.91 -46.01
CA ARG A 597 13.97 -16.31 -45.40
C ARG A 597 13.67 -16.70 -43.97
N THR A 598 13.80 -17.98 -43.62
CA THR A 598 13.63 -18.58 -42.28
C THR A 598 14.59 -18.04 -41.19
N ARG A 599 15.04 -16.79 -41.32
CA ARG A 599 15.88 -16.06 -40.37
C ARG A 599 14.97 -15.23 -39.48
N ILE A 600 15.22 -15.30 -38.18
CA ILE A 600 14.65 -14.39 -37.18
C ILE A 600 15.11 -12.97 -37.53
N THR A 601 14.15 -12.06 -37.63
CA THR A 601 14.36 -10.66 -38.03
C THR A 601 14.24 -9.71 -36.84
N ALA A 602 13.38 -10.05 -35.88
CA ALA A 602 13.21 -9.36 -34.62
C ALA A 602 12.65 -10.33 -33.56
N THR A 603 12.85 -10.01 -32.28
CA THR A 603 12.28 -10.74 -31.14
C THR A 603 11.68 -9.76 -30.15
N TYR A 604 10.43 -9.97 -29.75
CA TYR A 604 9.74 -9.19 -28.71
C TYR A 604 9.47 -10.05 -27.50
N CYS A 605 9.62 -9.49 -26.30
CA CYS A 605 9.33 -10.18 -25.06
C CYS A 605 8.27 -9.41 -24.26
N TYR A 606 7.48 -10.16 -23.49
CA TYR A 606 6.38 -9.68 -22.67
C TYR A 606 6.49 -10.28 -21.28
N HIS A 607 6.07 -9.51 -20.28
CA HIS A 607 5.71 -10.03 -18.98
C HIS A 607 4.26 -10.56 -19.07
N VAL A 608 4.01 -11.76 -18.55
CA VAL A 608 2.67 -12.36 -18.48
C VAL A 608 2.33 -12.57 -17.02
N LYS A 609 1.48 -11.70 -16.47
CA LYS A 609 1.04 -11.76 -15.08
C LYS A 609 -0.26 -12.55 -15.00
N VAL A 610 -0.19 -13.77 -14.46
CA VAL A 610 -1.37 -14.61 -14.25
C VAL A 610 -1.92 -14.35 -12.85
N VAL A 611 -3.19 -13.93 -12.78
CA VAL A 611 -3.90 -13.69 -11.52
C VAL A 611 -4.90 -14.80 -11.23
N PRO A 612 -5.20 -15.08 -9.94
CA PRO A 612 -6.20 -16.05 -9.57
C PRO A 612 -7.56 -15.69 -10.20
N LYS A 613 -8.29 -16.70 -10.66
CA LYS A 613 -9.62 -16.52 -11.22
C LYS A 613 -10.52 -16.14 -10.06
N THR A 614 -11.12 -14.95 -10.12
CA THR A 614 -12.03 -14.50 -9.07
C THR A 614 -13.23 -15.44 -9.02
N MET A 615 -13.30 -16.32 -8.01
CA MET A 615 -14.32 -17.37 -7.85
C MET A 615 -15.76 -16.86 -7.67
N GLY A 616 -16.01 -15.54 -7.79
CA GLY A 616 -17.30 -14.91 -7.48
C GLY A 616 -18.17 -14.50 -8.67
N SER A 617 -17.64 -14.29 -9.88
CA SER A 617 -18.47 -13.75 -10.98
C SER A 617 -18.99 -14.85 -11.90
N LYS A 618 -19.93 -15.67 -11.41
CA LYS A 618 -20.77 -16.54 -12.28
C LYS A 618 -21.75 -15.74 -13.14
N VAL A 619 -21.81 -14.41 -12.97
CA VAL A 619 -22.46 -13.54 -13.94
C VAL A 619 -21.46 -13.35 -15.08
N GLN A 620 -21.51 -14.26 -16.05
CA GLN A 620 -20.84 -14.10 -17.33
C GLN A 620 -21.49 -12.92 -18.05
N PHE A 621 -21.14 -11.70 -17.63
CA PHE A 621 -21.49 -10.51 -18.38
C PHE A 621 -20.89 -10.70 -19.76
N GLN A 622 -21.74 -10.60 -20.78
CA GLN A 622 -21.31 -10.64 -22.16
C GLN A 622 -20.43 -9.40 -22.36
N THR A 623 -19.10 -9.58 -22.31
CA THR A 623 -18.16 -8.47 -22.43
C THR A 623 -18.36 -7.84 -23.80
N ALA A 624 -18.56 -6.52 -23.80
CA ALA A 624 -18.70 -5.77 -25.05
C ALA A 624 -17.37 -5.69 -25.78
N PHE A 625 -16.25 -5.67 -25.03
CA PHE A 625 -14.93 -5.91 -25.59
C PHE A 625 -14.74 -7.39 -25.89
N ILE A 626 -14.25 -7.67 -27.08
CA ILE A 626 -13.97 -9.03 -27.55
C ILE A 626 -12.47 -9.20 -27.81
N PRO A 627 -11.96 -10.45 -27.78
CA PRO A 627 -10.65 -10.72 -28.31
C PRO A 627 -10.55 -10.20 -29.75
N PRO A 628 -9.40 -9.64 -30.14
CA PRO A 628 -8.12 -9.68 -29.43
C PRO A 628 -7.77 -8.44 -28.58
N THR A 629 -8.77 -7.69 -28.08
CA THR A 629 -8.53 -6.54 -27.18
C THR A 629 -7.70 -6.98 -25.97
N PRO A 630 -6.57 -6.29 -25.65
CA PRO A 630 -5.76 -6.62 -24.49
C PRO A 630 -6.56 -6.68 -23.19
N PRO A 631 -6.31 -7.67 -22.32
CA PRO A 631 -7.05 -7.83 -21.08
C PRO A 631 -7.02 -6.58 -20.19
N ASN A 632 -8.07 -6.43 -19.37
CA ASN A 632 -8.12 -5.37 -18.36
C ASN A 632 -6.91 -5.45 -17.42
N GLY A 633 -6.33 -4.32 -17.03
CA GLY A 633 -5.15 -4.25 -16.16
C GLY A 633 -3.81 -4.50 -16.85
N THR A 634 -3.78 -4.64 -18.18
CA THR A 634 -2.53 -4.69 -18.96
C THR A 634 -1.72 -3.41 -18.77
N GLU A 635 -0.40 -3.55 -18.61
CA GLU A 635 0.55 -2.44 -18.47
C GLU A 635 1.27 -2.17 -19.80
N ILE A 636 1.25 -0.92 -20.24
CA ILE A 636 1.70 -0.48 -21.55
C ILE A 636 2.85 0.51 -21.37
N PRO A 637 4.10 0.11 -21.69
CA PRO A 637 5.24 1.01 -21.67
C PRO A 637 5.14 2.00 -22.84
N CYS A 638 5.05 3.29 -22.54
CA CYS A 638 4.82 4.37 -23.50
C CYS A 638 6.06 5.28 -23.57
N PRO A 639 6.74 5.39 -24.72
CA PRO A 639 7.96 6.19 -24.83
C PRO A 639 7.71 7.68 -24.56
N LYS A 640 8.58 8.33 -23.77
CA LYS A 640 8.52 9.79 -23.53
C LYS A 640 8.69 10.57 -24.81
N ALA A 641 9.58 10.11 -25.69
CA ALA A 641 9.86 10.75 -26.97
C ALA A 641 8.65 10.76 -27.91
N SER A 642 7.71 9.80 -27.80
CA SER A 642 6.53 9.78 -28.66
C SER A 642 5.38 10.61 -28.09
N GLU A 643 5.45 11.06 -26.83
CA GLU A 643 4.38 11.68 -26.02
C GLU A 643 3.09 10.85 -25.86
N ARG A 644 2.86 9.90 -26.77
CA ARG A 644 1.67 9.07 -26.91
C ARG A 644 2.01 7.69 -27.49
N CYS A 645 1.15 6.73 -27.23
CA CYS A 645 1.16 5.38 -27.80
C CYS A 645 -0.27 5.00 -28.17
N TYR A 646 -0.44 3.95 -28.98
CA TYR A 646 -1.77 3.53 -29.42
C TYR A 646 -2.07 2.08 -29.09
N LEU A 647 -3.31 1.86 -28.67
CA LEU A 647 -3.90 0.57 -28.36
C LEU A 647 -5.10 0.36 -29.26
N LEU A 648 -5.16 -0.78 -29.95
CA LEU A 648 -6.35 -1.18 -30.69
C LEU A 648 -7.29 -1.97 -29.77
N ALA A 649 -8.55 -1.56 -29.74
CA ALA A 649 -9.61 -2.24 -29.01
C ALA A 649 -10.68 -2.74 -29.98
N TYR A 650 -11.14 -3.96 -29.73
CA TYR A 650 -12.17 -4.63 -30.52
C TYR A 650 -13.43 -4.80 -29.68
N THR A 651 -14.56 -4.40 -30.23
CA THR A 651 -15.86 -4.54 -29.60
C THR A 651 -16.80 -5.34 -30.49
N LYS A 652 -17.80 -5.99 -29.90
CA LYS A 652 -18.88 -6.59 -30.68
C LYS A 652 -19.75 -5.49 -31.27
N THR A 653 -20.21 -5.65 -32.51
CA THR A 653 -21.25 -4.77 -33.07
C THR A 653 -22.52 -4.85 -32.22
N LEU A 654 -23.25 -3.73 -32.16
CA LEU A 654 -24.60 -3.73 -31.62
C LEU A 654 -25.51 -4.60 -32.50
N PRO A 655 -26.66 -5.09 -31.99
CA PRO A 655 -27.62 -5.86 -32.80
C PRO A 655 -28.08 -5.15 -34.08
N THR A 656 -27.96 -3.82 -34.14
CA THR A 656 -28.22 -2.96 -35.30
C THR A 656 -27.14 -3.04 -36.39
N GLY A 657 -26.02 -3.71 -36.13
CA GLY A 657 -24.84 -3.73 -36.99
C GLY A 657 -23.92 -2.51 -36.83
N THR A 658 -24.28 -1.54 -35.97
CA THR A 658 -23.47 -0.33 -35.71
C THR A 658 -22.47 -0.55 -34.59
N CYS A 659 -21.37 0.20 -34.59
CA CYS A 659 -20.38 0.15 -33.51
C CYS A 659 -20.88 0.82 -32.22
N PRO A 660 -20.62 0.23 -31.04
CA PRO A 660 -20.92 0.91 -29.77
C PRO A 660 -20.06 2.17 -29.62
N LYS A 661 -20.41 3.13 -28.76
CA LYS A 661 -19.52 4.28 -28.53
C LYS A 661 -18.47 3.89 -27.47
N LEU A 662 -17.20 4.18 -27.72
CA LEU A 662 -16.18 4.11 -26.68
C LEU A 662 -15.93 5.51 -26.11
N VAL A 663 -15.80 5.62 -24.80
CA VAL A 663 -15.58 6.88 -24.10
C VAL A 663 -14.47 6.68 -23.07
N SER A 664 -13.50 7.59 -23.02
CA SER A 664 -12.51 7.57 -21.94
C SER A 664 -13.07 8.25 -20.68
N GLU A 665 -12.72 7.73 -19.51
CA GLU A 665 -12.99 8.40 -18.23
C GLU A 665 -12.27 9.74 -18.10
N ASN A 666 -11.08 9.81 -18.69
CA ASN A 666 -10.20 10.93 -18.54
C ASN A 666 -9.47 11.13 -19.86
N GLU A 667 -9.96 12.10 -20.64
CA GLU A 667 -9.39 12.49 -21.93
C GLU A 667 -7.94 12.97 -21.81
N ALA A 668 -7.49 13.35 -20.60
CA ALA A 668 -6.09 13.69 -20.34
C ALA A 668 -5.17 12.45 -20.33
N LYS A 669 -5.71 11.24 -20.18
CA LYS A 669 -4.94 9.99 -20.08
C LYS A 669 -5.17 9.04 -21.25
N ALA A 670 -6.40 8.96 -21.76
CA ALA A 670 -6.71 8.20 -22.95
C ALA A 670 -7.73 8.94 -23.81
N PHE A 671 -7.62 8.76 -25.12
CA PHE A 671 -8.53 9.36 -26.08
C PHE A 671 -8.90 8.36 -27.18
N VAL A 672 -10.17 8.29 -27.57
CA VAL A 672 -10.64 7.39 -28.64
C VAL A 672 -10.63 8.14 -29.96
N VAL A 673 -9.66 7.86 -30.83
CA VAL A 673 -9.42 8.61 -32.07
C VAL A 673 -10.41 8.24 -33.16
N THR A 674 -10.57 6.93 -33.40
CA THR A 674 -11.47 6.40 -34.44
C THR A 674 -12.21 5.18 -33.91
N HIS A 675 -13.41 4.94 -34.44
CA HIS A 675 -14.17 3.72 -34.19
C HIS A 675 -14.95 3.35 -35.45
N THR A 676 -14.55 2.26 -36.11
CA THR A 676 -15.12 1.82 -37.38
C THR A 676 -15.46 0.32 -37.33
N PRO A 677 -16.40 -0.14 -38.17
CA PRO A 677 -16.62 -1.57 -38.36
C PRO A 677 -15.32 -2.24 -38.82
N ALA A 678 -14.97 -3.37 -38.20
CA ALA A 678 -13.78 -4.13 -38.60
C ALA A 678 -14.05 -4.83 -39.93
N VAL A 679 -13.24 -4.55 -40.95
CA VAL A 679 -13.43 -5.09 -42.31
C VAL A 679 -13.33 -6.62 -42.34
N ASP A 680 -12.45 -7.19 -41.52
CA ASP A 680 -12.07 -8.61 -41.57
C ASP A 680 -12.64 -9.48 -40.43
N VAL A 681 -13.43 -8.89 -39.52
CA VAL A 681 -14.03 -9.60 -38.39
C VAL A 681 -15.53 -9.34 -38.38
N LYS A 682 -16.29 -10.37 -38.78
CA LYS A 682 -17.75 -10.31 -38.79
C LYS A 682 -18.26 -9.98 -37.38
N ASP A 683 -19.19 -9.02 -37.31
CA ASP A 683 -19.83 -8.58 -36.07
C ASP A 683 -18.86 -7.94 -35.05
N ALA A 684 -17.77 -7.32 -35.52
CA ALA A 684 -16.83 -6.59 -34.68
C ALA A 684 -16.58 -5.16 -35.17
N CYS A 685 -16.20 -4.29 -34.24
CA CYS A 685 -15.71 -2.95 -34.49
C CYS A 685 -14.33 -2.80 -33.91
N VAL A 686 -13.48 -2.02 -34.58
CA VAL A 686 -12.16 -1.66 -34.08
C VAL A 686 -12.15 -0.19 -33.68
N ALA A 687 -11.50 0.11 -32.58
CA ALA A 687 -11.24 1.45 -32.16
C ALA A 687 -9.77 1.66 -31.86
N GLN A 688 -9.29 2.84 -32.23
CA GLN A 688 -7.95 3.27 -31.90
C GLN A 688 -7.99 4.13 -30.64
N ILE A 689 -7.37 3.64 -29.58
CA ILE A 689 -7.22 4.34 -28.31
C ILE A 689 -5.82 4.94 -28.27
N MET A 690 -5.73 6.25 -28.27
CA MET A 690 -4.50 6.99 -27.98
C MET A 690 -4.32 7.05 -26.46
N LEU A 691 -3.15 6.65 -25.98
CA LEU A 691 -2.76 6.69 -24.58
C LEU A 691 -1.70 7.78 -24.41
N PHE A 692 -1.96 8.75 -23.55
CA PHE A 692 -1.01 9.81 -23.24
C PHE A 692 0.05 9.30 -22.28
N ASN A 693 1.27 9.79 -22.42
CA ASN A 693 2.37 9.38 -21.57
C ASN A 693 2.38 10.04 -20.19
N LEU A 694 1.24 9.99 -19.51
CA LEU A 694 1.11 10.36 -18.11
C LEU A 694 1.10 9.08 -17.28
N LYS A 695 2.05 8.97 -16.35
CA LYS A 695 2.10 7.83 -15.42
C LYS A 695 0.74 7.65 -14.75
N GLY A 696 0.15 6.46 -14.89
CA GLY A 696 -1.06 6.09 -14.17
C GLY A 696 -2.06 5.28 -14.99
N LEU A 697 -3.27 5.17 -14.43
CA LEU A 697 -4.35 4.37 -14.98
C LEU A 697 -5.16 5.14 -16.04
N ALA A 698 -5.31 4.56 -17.22
CA ALA A 698 -6.11 5.08 -18.33
C ALA A 698 -7.28 4.13 -18.62
N CYS A 699 -8.51 4.58 -18.40
CA CYS A 699 -9.72 3.76 -18.50
C CYS A 699 -10.62 4.17 -19.66
N VAL A 700 -11.24 3.19 -20.31
CA VAL A 700 -12.17 3.34 -21.42
C VAL A 700 -13.39 2.43 -21.20
N HIS A 701 -14.58 2.99 -21.41
CA HIS A 701 -15.86 2.29 -21.30
C HIS A 701 -16.50 2.06 -22.65
N VAL A 702 -17.29 0.97 -22.74
CA VAL A 702 -18.22 0.76 -23.85
C VAL A 702 -19.60 1.29 -23.48
N HIS A 703 -20.01 2.37 -24.12
CA HIS A 703 -21.37 2.88 -24.07
C HIS A 703 -22.21 2.19 -25.16
N SER A 704 -23.05 1.24 -24.75
CA SER A 704 -24.13 0.73 -25.61
C SER A 704 -25.31 1.71 -25.57
N MET A 705 -25.61 2.39 -26.67
CA MET A 705 -26.87 3.13 -26.86
C MET A 705 -27.75 2.35 -27.83
N PRO A 706 -29.09 2.30 -27.62
CA PRO A 706 -29.92 3.50 -27.65
C PRO A 706 -30.71 3.78 -26.37
N GLN A 707 -30.77 5.06 -26.01
CA GLN A 707 -31.70 5.70 -25.06
C GLN A 707 -33.09 5.05 -25.10
N GLN A 708 -33.52 4.40 -24.01
CA GLN A 708 -34.92 4.44 -23.52
C GLN A 708 -35.20 3.66 -22.23
N SER A 709 -34.25 2.92 -21.64
CA SER A 709 -34.49 2.31 -20.32
C SER A 709 -33.48 2.82 -19.29
N SER A 710 -34.02 3.36 -18.20
CA SER A 710 -33.34 4.04 -17.09
C SER A 710 -32.61 3.11 -16.11
N SER A 711 -32.23 1.90 -16.53
CA SER A 711 -31.32 1.06 -15.75
C SER A 711 -29.89 1.32 -16.22
N SER A 712 -29.01 1.63 -15.26
CA SER A 712 -27.60 2.01 -15.38
C SER A 712 -26.73 0.94 -16.06
N GLY A 713 -26.96 0.76 -17.37
CA GLY A 713 -26.30 -0.25 -18.20
C GLY A 713 -24.88 0.15 -18.59
N GLU A 714 -24.03 0.36 -17.60
CA GLU A 714 -22.58 0.28 -17.81
C GLU A 714 -22.24 -1.20 -17.94
N LYS A 715 -21.83 -1.64 -19.13
CA LYS A 715 -21.75 -3.08 -19.43
C LYS A 715 -20.35 -3.64 -19.65
N ASP A 716 -19.33 -2.79 -19.86
CA ASP A 716 -17.94 -3.24 -19.91
C ASP A 716 -16.95 -2.06 -19.79
N ARG A 717 -15.94 -2.20 -18.93
CA ARG A 717 -14.93 -1.20 -18.60
C ARG A 717 -13.56 -1.84 -18.63
N ARG A 718 -12.60 -1.21 -19.33
CA ARG A 718 -11.20 -1.64 -19.33
C ARG A 718 -10.28 -0.49 -18.96
N CYS A 719 -9.34 -0.78 -18.08
CA CYS A 719 -8.33 0.13 -17.59
C CYS A 719 -6.95 -0.46 -17.90
N TYR A 720 -6.06 0.41 -18.38
CA TYR A 720 -4.69 0.06 -18.73
C TYR A 720 -3.74 0.94 -17.93
N THR A 721 -2.65 0.37 -17.43
CA THR A 721 -1.62 1.15 -16.74
C THR A 721 -0.62 1.64 -17.78
N VAL A 722 -0.48 2.95 -17.92
CA VAL A 722 0.47 3.56 -18.85
C VAL A 722 1.74 3.93 -18.08
N THR A 723 2.88 3.40 -18.51
CA THR A 723 4.17 3.62 -17.85
C THR A 723 5.08 4.43 -18.78
N PRO A 724 5.48 5.66 -18.40
CA PRO A 724 6.46 6.44 -19.17
C PRO A 724 7.84 5.81 -19.16
N VAL A 725 8.42 5.63 -20.35
CA VAL A 725 9.74 5.01 -20.54
C VAL A 725 10.62 5.93 -21.38
N ASP A 726 11.90 6.06 -21.05
CA ASP A 726 12.79 6.98 -21.77
C ASP A 726 13.09 6.49 -23.20
N GLU A 727 13.22 5.18 -23.37
CA GLU A 727 13.44 4.53 -24.66
C GLU A 727 12.50 3.32 -24.83
N THR A 728 12.14 2.99 -26.08
CA THR A 728 11.39 1.74 -26.34
C THR A 728 12.25 0.55 -25.97
N ALA A 729 11.65 -0.51 -25.45
CA ALA A 729 12.32 -1.79 -25.23
C ALA A 729 13.05 -2.30 -26.48
N SER A 730 12.46 -2.09 -27.66
CA SER A 730 13.06 -2.41 -28.96
C SER A 730 14.35 -1.65 -29.22
N ARG A 731 14.51 -0.44 -28.69
CA ARG A 731 15.73 0.35 -28.80
C ARG A 731 16.75 -0.09 -27.75
N ILE A 732 16.32 -0.28 -26.50
CA ILE A 732 17.16 -0.80 -25.41
C ILE A 732 17.77 -2.16 -25.82
N CYS A 733 16.95 -3.06 -26.35
CA CYS A 733 17.39 -4.39 -26.76
C CYS A 733 18.22 -4.44 -28.06
N ARG A 734 18.41 -3.33 -28.79
CA ARG A 734 19.26 -3.33 -30.00
C ARG A 734 20.75 -3.41 -29.67
N SER A 735 21.16 -2.87 -28.53
CA SER A 735 22.55 -2.90 -28.07
C SER A 735 22.90 -4.17 -27.29
N GLU A 736 21.90 -4.98 -26.94
CA GLU A 736 22.10 -6.14 -26.10
C GLU A 736 22.53 -7.37 -26.88
N ASP A 737 23.59 -8.00 -26.40
CA ASP A 737 24.11 -9.26 -26.91
C ASP A 737 23.17 -10.46 -26.68
N CYS A 738 22.10 -10.30 -25.88
CA CYS A 738 21.11 -11.36 -25.60
C CYS A 738 20.43 -11.89 -26.87
N ASN A 739 20.34 -11.10 -27.95
CA ASN A 739 19.64 -11.46 -29.19
C ASN A 739 20.49 -12.35 -30.13
N GLN A 740 21.24 -13.30 -29.57
CA GLN A 740 22.11 -14.24 -30.27
C GLN A 740 21.74 -15.67 -29.85
N PRO A 741 21.86 -16.64 -30.77
CA PRO A 741 20.75 -17.34 -31.46
C PRO A 741 19.72 -18.07 -30.57
N ILE A 742 19.95 -18.15 -29.26
CA ILE A 742 19.18 -18.93 -28.31
C ILE A 742 18.47 -18.02 -27.28
N GLY A 743 19.01 -16.82 -27.01
CA GLY A 743 18.42 -15.87 -26.06
C GLY A 743 17.54 -14.80 -26.72
N ALA A 744 16.76 -14.11 -25.89
CA ALA A 744 15.94 -12.96 -26.27
C ALA A 744 16.04 -11.86 -25.21
N CYS A 745 16.18 -10.60 -25.63
CA CYS A 745 16.18 -9.48 -24.69
C CYS A 745 14.75 -9.11 -24.24
N LEU A 746 14.51 -9.18 -22.94
CA LEU A 746 13.35 -8.60 -22.26
C LEU A 746 13.81 -7.33 -21.55
N ALA A 747 13.36 -6.17 -22.03
CA ALA A 747 13.59 -4.92 -21.33
C ALA A 747 12.57 -4.77 -20.19
N THR A 748 12.98 -4.10 -19.12
CA THR A 748 12.13 -3.58 -18.06
C THR A 748 12.10 -2.06 -18.21
N PRO A 749 11.23 -1.49 -19.05
CA PRO A 749 11.44 -0.14 -19.59
C PRO A 749 11.34 0.99 -18.56
N ASP A 750 10.74 0.72 -17.41
CA ASP A 750 10.61 1.62 -16.25
C ASP A 750 11.92 1.79 -15.47
N ILE A 751 12.78 0.77 -15.49
CA ILE A 751 14.12 0.79 -14.91
C ILE A 751 15.04 0.34 -16.04
N PRO A 752 15.74 1.24 -16.77
CA PRO A 752 16.40 0.96 -18.05
C PRO A 752 17.44 -0.17 -17.94
N SER A 753 16.91 -1.38 -17.94
CA SER A 753 17.58 -2.62 -17.59
C SER A 753 17.00 -3.70 -18.50
N THR A 754 17.84 -4.67 -18.75
CA THR A 754 17.58 -5.74 -19.70
C THR A 754 17.80 -7.06 -18.99
N GLN A 755 17.02 -8.05 -19.40
CA GLN A 755 17.18 -9.41 -18.97
C GLN A 755 17.21 -10.31 -20.20
N CYS A 756 18.19 -11.21 -20.27
CA CYS A 756 18.16 -12.26 -21.27
C CYS A 756 17.14 -13.33 -20.85
N VAL A 757 16.15 -13.60 -21.69
CA VAL A 757 15.24 -14.74 -21.56
C VAL A 757 15.82 -15.91 -22.35
N CYS A 758 16.06 -17.02 -21.67
CA CYS A 758 16.70 -18.21 -22.23
C CYS A 758 15.73 -19.41 -22.22
N PRO A 759 15.84 -20.34 -23.19
CA PRO A 759 14.98 -21.52 -23.25
C PRO A 759 15.36 -22.53 -22.16
N GLU A 760 14.38 -23.26 -21.64
CA GLU A 760 14.53 -24.23 -20.53
C GLU A 760 15.66 -25.25 -20.73
N HIS A 761 15.95 -25.66 -21.98
CA HIS A 761 16.96 -26.66 -22.28
C HIS A 761 18.38 -26.09 -22.48
N ALA A 762 18.57 -24.78 -22.33
CA ALA A 762 19.90 -24.15 -22.37
C ALA A 762 20.75 -24.47 -21.13
N ALA A 763 20.19 -25.08 -20.08
CA ALA A 763 20.91 -25.51 -18.88
C ALA A 763 22.06 -26.52 -19.14
N ASN A 764 22.18 -27.06 -20.35
CA ASN A 764 23.28 -27.94 -20.76
C ASN A 764 24.28 -27.30 -21.73
N TYR A 765 24.06 -26.06 -22.19
CA TYR A 765 24.95 -25.36 -23.12
C TYR A 765 25.66 -24.21 -22.39
N LEU A 766 26.99 -24.21 -22.45
CA LEU A 766 27.93 -23.26 -21.80
C LEU A 766 27.89 -21.83 -22.39
N ASP A 767 26.71 -21.25 -22.68
CA ASP A 767 26.64 -19.80 -22.94
C ASP A 767 26.51 -19.04 -21.61
N VAL A 768 27.63 -18.47 -21.18
CA VAL A 768 27.83 -17.82 -19.87
C VAL A 768 26.82 -16.69 -19.62
N ARG A 769 26.22 -16.13 -20.67
CA ARG A 769 25.27 -15.00 -20.57
C ARG A 769 23.84 -15.41 -20.24
N CYS A 770 23.49 -16.69 -20.39
CA CYS A 770 22.23 -17.24 -19.86
C CYS A 770 22.36 -17.69 -18.39
N TYR A 771 23.53 -17.49 -17.77
CA TYR A 771 23.87 -17.93 -16.41
C TYR A 771 24.23 -16.81 -15.44
N GLN A 772 24.35 -15.56 -15.89
CA GLN A 772 24.68 -14.41 -15.04
C GLN A 772 23.45 -13.65 -14.54
#